data_AF-A0A928NEH1-F1
#
_entry.id   AF-A0A928NEH1-F1
#
_cell.length_a   1.000
_cell.length_b   1.000
_cell.length_c   1.000
_cell.angle_alpha   90.00
_cell.angle_beta   90.00
_cell.angle_gamma   90.00
#
_symmetry.space_group_name_H-M   'P 1'
#
loop_
_entity.id
_entity.type
_entity.pdbx_description
1 polymer ?
#
loop_
_entity_poly.entity_id
_entity_poly.type
_entity_poly.pdbx_seq_one_letter_code
_entity_poly.pdbx_strand_id
1 'polypeptide(L)'
;MNSKEFESLEKREEELFRRFLEKNSHQSTAIISAEPETPDSEQRSETVAEAENIIADDGEEKEISTIKMLIPQCLLSKRQRLQGIKSLLSALFSKEGSQKLTSLAFIAFLIAFLFLNIVTPSKKLSENENRTLALFPKFSLERLTDGSFMKDFESYISDQFVFRNHFVSAKRRYEVLSGKEENHGILFCDGGYLIENSSGLTNEYISPNIKAINNLASVKRYNVSVAIIPTAYEILKDKLPKFAYTDSYGRLQNQLKKELKVANIIDASPILSKNADQYLYYRTDHHQTAHGSYYTYISLCDSLGIQGVSPNEYTIEKMSDKFYGTAWSNSGFAHTNKDTIYRYTPKKPLEATVSFPLENKTMKSLYNEEMLLGKDKYAFYLDGNHGLAEIKTNAETGKKLAVIKDSYAHSIIPFLASHYNEIYMIDLRYYNGDIFEYLYANNINDVLILYNQNTFMTDSNLSKITEFYKVSPYTTVPDVSYGIVPKQTIVDDSYFDDAVFVGDSLTIGIENFSGFNSQFLCMGGLNTQNLETASLPMGKSALQAIKDRDSLGKLYIMLGTNEVIYNEKDEFAKRYGDFIDKVREKFPDVIVYIQSILPITKEKEATVSIKNSSIVIHNERLLELAKEKQCYYIDLHSYFKDENGALPYSIGGSDGIHLGPVHYRELATYLKEHAVPETGVVKIAKNKVKTFAGKGKYDTVKIGDSVVKKIEFKDTLLKVADSMVVSAYKVDTSKIASASLYLGGGATAEEVAVFEATDEKYAKELENVLVPERIERKKLDFKNYIPAEMTKLSNPYIVRKGKVVIVCIADKADKSTLEKLIK
;
A
#
# COMPACT_ATOMS: atom_id res chain seq x y z
N MET A 1 92.20 15.24 -10.44
CA MET A 1 91.46 15.43 -11.70
C MET A 1 90.11 16.03 -11.37
N ASN A 2 89.77 17.16 -11.99
CA ASN A 2 88.42 17.71 -11.85
C ASN A 2 87.45 16.91 -12.76
N SER A 3 86.14 16.97 -12.50
CA SER A 3 85.14 16.13 -13.20
C SER A 3 85.13 16.31 -14.72
N LYS A 4 85.52 17.48 -15.23
CA LYS A 4 85.60 17.77 -16.67
C LYS A 4 86.79 17.09 -17.35
N GLU A 5 87.89 16.85 -16.65
CA GLU A 5 89.03 16.08 -17.19
C GLU A 5 88.68 14.59 -17.27
N PHE A 6 87.93 14.08 -16.30
CA PHE A 6 87.48 12.68 -16.25
C PHE A 6 86.42 12.38 -17.33
N GLU A 7 85.45 13.28 -17.52
CA GLU A 7 84.49 13.19 -18.63
C GLU A 7 85.17 13.25 -20.01
N SER A 8 86.26 14.00 -20.15
CA SER A 8 87.02 14.06 -21.41
C SER A 8 87.78 12.77 -21.69
N LEU A 9 88.19 12.04 -20.64
CA LEU A 9 88.87 10.76 -20.74
C LEU A 9 87.88 9.61 -20.99
N GLU A 10 86.72 9.60 -20.33
CA GLU A 10 85.64 8.64 -20.60
C GLU A 10 85.14 8.74 -22.05
N LYS A 11 84.95 9.97 -22.56
CA LYS A 11 84.57 10.18 -23.97
C LYS A 11 85.65 9.71 -24.95
N ARG A 12 86.92 9.84 -24.57
CA ARG A 12 88.05 9.41 -25.41
C ARG A 12 88.25 7.88 -25.37
N GLU A 13 87.97 7.23 -24.24
CA GLU A 13 87.89 5.77 -24.11
C GLU A 13 86.69 5.20 -24.89
N GLU A 14 85.50 5.81 -24.79
CA GLU A 14 84.33 5.38 -25.57
C GLU A 14 84.55 5.53 -27.08
N GLU A 15 85.24 6.59 -27.52
CA GLU A 15 85.53 6.79 -28.94
C GLU A 15 86.60 5.82 -29.47
N LEU A 16 87.62 5.49 -28.68
CA LEU A 16 88.60 4.45 -29.01
C LEU A 16 87.96 3.05 -29.03
N PHE A 17 87.06 2.77 -28.09
CA PHE A 17 86.31 1.51 -28.03
C PHE A 17 85.31 1.38 -29.19
N ARG A 18 84.63 2.47 -29.58
CA ARG A 18 83.80 2.50 -30.79
C ARG A 18 84.61 2.24 -32.06
N ARG A 19 85.77 2.88 -32.22
CA ARG A 19 86.65 2.66 -33.39
C ARG A 19 87.18 1.22 -33.43
N PHE A 20 87.47 0.63 -32.27
CA PHE A 20 87.84 -0.78 -32.16
C PHE A 20 86.69 -1.73 -32.56
N LEU A 21 85.45 -1.43 -32.16
CA LEU A 21 84.27 -2.21 -32.55
C LEU A 21 83.89 -2.04 -34.02
N GLU A 22 84.03 -0.83 -34.58
CA GLU A 22 83.77 -0.56 -36.01
C GLU A 22 84.79 -1.29 -36.92
N LYS A 23 86.07 -1.33 -36.53
CA LYS A 23 87.15 -1.98 -37.28
C LYS A 23 87.09 -3.52 -37.23
N ASN A 24 86.40 -4.10 -36.25
CA ASN A 24 86.26 -5.54 -36.04
C ASN A 24 84.83 -6.07 -36.27
N SER A 25 83.96 -5.28 -36.90
CA SER A 25 82.53 -5.57 -37.11
C SER A 25 82.21 -6.76 -38.03
N HIS A 26 83.22 -7.43 -38.61
CA HIS A 26 83.04 -8.60 -39.48
C HIS A 26 83.36 -9.96 -38.83
N GLN A 27 83.55 -10.04 -37.52
CA GLN A 27 83.63 -11.33 -36.82
C GLN A 27 82.59 -11.45 -35.69
N SER A 28 81.42 -11.99 -36.09
CA SER A 28 80.61 -12.99 -35.38
C SER A 28 80.03 -12.61 -33.99
N THR A 29 78.78 -12.15 -33.86
CA THR A 29 77.54 -12.97 -33.88
C THR A 29 77.66 -14.35 -33.20
N ALA A 30 77.81 -14.40 -31.87
CA ALA A 30 77.56 -15.62 -31.07
C ALA A 30 77.43 -15.38 -29.54
N ILE A 31 76.81 -14.31 -29.04
CA ILE A 31 76.62 -14.12 -27.57
C ILE A 31 75.32 -13.37 -27.25
N ILE A 32 74.16 -13.85 -27.74
CA ILE A 32 72.86 -13.42 -27.21
C ILE A 32 71.90 -14.62 -27.21
N SER A 33 72.17 -15.62 -26.36
CA SER A 33 71.18 -16.58 -25.86
C SER A 33 71.81 -17.53 -24.83
N ALA A 34 71.83 -17.14 -23.56
CA ALA A 34 71.87 -18.07 -22.42
C ALA A 34 71.68 -17.27 -21.12
N GLU A 35 70.57 -17.49 -20.43
CA GLU A 35 70.43 -17.14 -19.01
C GLU A 35 71.43 -17.96 -18.18
N PRO A 36 71.99 -17.43 -17.08
CA PRO A 36 72.80 -18.24 -16.19
C PRO A 36 72.09 -18.56 -14.87
N GLU A 37 71.68 -19.82 -14.73
CA GLU A 37 71.77 -20.53 -13.45
C GLU A 37 73.23 -20.99 -13.23
N THR A 38 73.80 -20.56 -12.09
CA THR A 38 74.95 -21.08 -11.31
C THR A 38 76.35 -21.27 -11.96
N PRO A 39 77.44 -21.25 -11.13
CA PRO A 39 78.78 -20.88 -11.58
C PRO A 39 79.74 -22.08 -11.72
N ASP A 40 80.58 -22.07 -12.75
CA ASP A 40 81.85 -22.78 -12.69
C ASP A 40 82.98 -21.97 -13.35
N SER A 41 84.13 -21.90 -12.68
CA SER A 41 85.13 -20.83 -12.83
C SER A 41 86.36 -21.22 -13.67
N GLU A 42 86.30 -22.29 -14.46
CA GLU A 42 87.47 -22.76 -15.23
C GLU A 42 87.46 -22.45 -16.74
N GLN A 43 86.35 -21.97 -17.32
CA GLN A 43 86.31 -21.62 -18.76
C GLN A 43 86.70 -20.17 -19.09
N ARG A 44 87.10 -19.37 -18.09
CA ARG A 44 87.42 -17.94 -18.27
C ARG A 44 88.91 -17.66 -18.48
N SER A 45 89.79 -18.65 -18.27
CA SER A 45 91.25 -18.47 -18.36
C SER A 45 91.83 -18.72 -19.75
N GLU A 46 91.13 -19.43 -20.64
CA GLU A 46 91.66 -19.72 -21.99
C GLU A 46 91.34 -18.62 -23.01
N THR A 47 90.27 -17.84 -22.83
CA THR A 47 89.88 -16.77 -23.76
C THR A 47 90.68 -15.46 -23.58
N VAL A 48 91.48 -15.36 -22.51
CA VAL A 48 92.31 -14.18 -22.22
C VAL A 48 93.72 -14.31 -22.83
N ALA A 49 94.22 -15.53 -22.98
CA ALA A 49 95.56 -15.78 -23.53
C ALA A 49 95.66 -15.55 -25.05
N GLU A 50 94.56 -15.64 -25.80
CA GLU A 50 94.53 -15.35 -27.25
C GLU A 50 94.43 -13.85 -27.58
N ALA A 51 93.95 -13.02 -26.64
CA ALA A 51 93.83 -11.57 -26.84
C ALA A 51 95.18 -10.83 -26.66
N GLU A 52 96.13 -11.40 -25.92
CA GLU A 52 97.42 -10.76 -25.64
C GLU A 52 98.43 -10.83 -26.80
N ASN A 53 98.20 -11.67 -27.83
CA ASN A 53 99.12 -11.82 -28.97
C ASN A 53 98.79 -10.93 -30.19
N ILE A 54 97.73 -10.12 -30.16
CA ILE A 54 97.32 -9.29 -31.32
C ILE A 54 97.88 -7.85 -31.25
N ILE A 55 98.54 -7.45 -30.16
CA ILE A 55 99.05 -6.07 -29.99
C ILE A 55 100.57 -6.08 -29.80
N ALA A 56 101.29 -6.46 -30.86
CA ALA A 56 102.74 -6.30 -30.94
C ALA A 56 103.17 -5.93 -32.36
N ASP A 57 102.55 -4.90 -32.96
CA ASP A 57 103.17 -4.16 -34.06
C ASP A 57 102.47 -2.82 -34.27
N ASP A 58 102.85 -1.80 -33.50
CA ASP A 58 103.13 -0.44 -33.99
C ASP A 58 103.42 0.51 -32.80
N GLY A 59 104.67 0.98 -32.78
CA GLY A 59 105.20 2.22 -32.21
C GLY A 59 104.37 3.17 -31.31
N GLU A 60 103.81 2.73 -30.17
CA GLU A 60 103.30 3.66 -29.13
C GLU A 60 103.73 3.31 -27.69
N GLU A 61 105.04 3.30 -27.43
CA GLU A 61 105.62 3.01 -26.09
C GLU A 61 105.30 4.08 -25.01
N LYS A 62 104.86 5.29 -25.38
CA LYS A 62 104.60 6.37 -24.41
C LYS A 62 103.19 6.36 -23.82
N GLU A 63 102.19 5.85 -24.53
CA GLU A 63 100.81 5.76 -24.01
C GLU A 63 100.59 4.50 -23.14
N ILE A 64 101.30 3.40 -23.45
CA ILE A 64 101.23 2.13 -22.70
C ILE A 64 101.81 2.25 -21.27
N SER A 65 102.84 3.09 -21.08
CA SER A 65 103.44 3.36 -19.75
C SER A 65 102.46 4.06 -18.80
N THR A 66 101.72 5.06 -19.30
CA THR A 66 100.75 5.82 -18.51
C THR A 66 99.52 4.97 -18.15
N ILE A 67 99.07 4.10 -19.06
CA ILE A 67 97.98 3.16 -18.83
C ILE A 67 98.36 2.08 -17.80
N LYS A 68 99.58 1.53 -17.84
CA LYS A 68 100.08 0.56 -16.84
C LYS A 68 100.17 1.11 -15.41
N MET A 69 100.32 2.43 -15.24
CA MET A 69 100.39 3.08 -13.92
C MET A 69 99.01 3.44 -13.34
N LEU A 70 98.00 3.66 -14.20
CA LEU A 70 96.63 4.03 -13.80
C LEU A 70 95.75 2.81 -13.51
N ILE A 71 96.00 1.65 -14.13
CA ILE A 71 95.22 0.42 -13.93
C ILE A 71 95.23 -0.05 -12.45
N PRO A 72 96.38 -0.13 -11.74
CA PRO A 72 96.38 -0.54 -10.33
C PRO A 72 95.63 0.44 -9.42
N GLN A 73 95.70 1.75 -9.67
CA GLN A 73 94.98 2.77 -8.90
C GLN A 73 93.47 2.73 -9.16
N CYS A 74 93.07 2.50 -10.42
CA CYS A 74 91.67 2.33 -10.79
C CYS A 74 91.10 1.04 -10.18
N LEU A 75 91.84 -0.08 -10.22
CA LEU A 75 91.46 -1.35 -9.59
C LEU A 75 91.44 -1.29 -8.06
N LEU A 76 92.33 -0.53 -7.41
CA LEU A 76 92.30 -0.25 -5.96
C LEU A 76 91.05 0.56 -5.58
N SER A 77 90.71 1.60 -6.35
CA SER A 77 89.48 2.38 -6.12
C SER A 77 88.22 1.52 -6.34
N LYS A 78 88.23 0.62 -7.32
CA LYS A 78 87.12 -0.30 -7.62
C LYS A 78 87.01 -1.38 -6.54
N ARG A 79 88.13 -1.93 -6.04
CA ARG A 79 88.17 -2.86 -4.89
C ARG A 79 87.71 -2.21 -3.60
N GLN A 80 88.12 -0.98 -3.30
CA GLN A 80 87.64 -0.23 -2.13
C GLN A 80 86.14 0.09 -2.22
N ARG A 81 85.64 0.47 -3.41
CA ARG A 81 84.20 0.63 -3.66
C ARG A 81 83.45 -0.69 -3.51
N LEU A 82 83.97 -1.80 -4.04
CA LEU A 82 83.38 -3.15 -3.92
C LEU A 82 83.43 -3.68 -2.48
N GLN A 83 84.47 -3.39 -1.70
CA GLN A 83 84.55 -3.69 -0.27
C GLN A 83 83.57 -2.84 0.54
N GLY A 84 83.44 -1.55 0.22
CA GLY A 84 82.43 -0.67 0.82
C GLY A 84 81.00 -1.12 0.52
N ILE A 85 80.74 -1.56 -0.72
CA ILE A 85 79.45 -2.16 -1.12
C ILE A 85 79.24 -3.50 -0.41
N LYS A 86 80.24 -4.38 -0.33
CA LYS A 86 80.15 -5.64 0.42
C LYS A 86 79.91 -5.40 1.91
N SER A 87 80.56 -4.41 2.53
CA SER A 87 80.36 -4.08 3.94
C SER A 87 78.98 -3.45 4.19
N LEU A 88 78.49 -2.63 3.27
CA LEU A 88 77.13 -2.08 3.30
C LEU A 88 76.08 -3.19 3.14
N LEU A 89 76.27 -4.11 2.19
CA LEU A 89 75.38 -5.24 1.96
C LEU A 89 75.43 -6.21 3.15
N SER A 90 76.60 -6.52 3.71
CA SER A 90 76.69 -7.36 4.91
C SER A 90 76.08 -6.68 6.14
N ALA A 91 76.19 -5.35 6.25
CA ALA A 91 75.50 -4.60 7.30
C ALA A 91 73.99 -4.60 7.09
N LEU A 92 73.49 -4.42 5.86
CA LEU A 92 72.06 -4.46 5.48
C LEU A 92 71.42 -5.84 5.65
N PHE A 93 72.14 -6.92 5.36
CA PHE A 93 71.68 -8.31 5.51
C PHE A 93 72.06 -8.94 6.86
N SER A 94 72.75 -8.20 7.74
CA SER A 94 72.90 -8.60 9.14
C SER A 94 71.53 -8.63 9.83
N LYS A 95 71.38 -9.42 10.90
CA LYS A 95 70.11 -9.49 11.65
C LYS A 95 69.64 -8.10 12.10
N GLU A 96 70.55 -7.24 12.53
CA GLU A 96 70.25 -5.87 12.96
C GLU A 96 69.95 -4.92 11.78
N GLY A 97 70.69 -5.02 10.66
CA GLY A 97 70.43 -4.19 9.49
C GLY A 97 69.13 -4.56 8.78
N SER A 98 68.80 -5.85 8.71
CA SER A 98 67.53 -6.32 8.18
C SER A 98 66.38 -5.84 9.06
N GLN A 99 66.52 -5.87 10.39
CA GLN A 99 65.51 -5.34 11.34
C GLN A 99 65.31 -3.83 11.19
N LYS A 100 66.40 -3.07 11.02
CA LYS A 100 66.35 -1.61 10.77
C LYS A 100 65.69 -1.32 9.43
N LEU A 101 66.04 -2.07 8.38
CA LEU A 101 65.46 -1.90 7.05
C LEU A 101 63.95 -2.24 7.04
N THR A 102 63.54 -3.34 7.67
CA THR A 102 62.11 -3.69 7.79
C THR A 102 61.35 -2.65 8.61
N SER A 103 61.95 -2.13 9.68
CA SER A 103 61.34 -1.08 10.51
C SER A 103 61.18 0.22 9.74
N LEU A 104 62.22 0.65 9.01
CA LEU A 104 62.18 1.85 8.17
C LEU A 104 61.17 1.70 7.03
N ALA A 105 61.11 0.53 6.38
CA ALA A 105 60.13 0.24 5.34
C ALA A 105 58.70 0.28 5.89
N PHE A 106 58.47 -0.27 7.09
CA PHE A 106 57.17 -0.22 7.76
C PHE A 106 56.76 1.22 8.13
N ILE A 107 57.67 2.02 8.67
CA ILE A 107 57.42 3.43 8.98
C ILE A 107 57.12 4.22 7.70
N ALA A 108 57.93 4.03 6.64
CA ALA A 108 57.70 4.67 5.35
C ALA A 108 56.34 4.28 4.76
N PHE A 109 55.95 3.01 4.89
CA PHE A 109 54.62 2.53 4.50
C PHE A 109 53.50 3.24 5.28
N LEU A 110 53.60 3.36 6.61
CA LEU A 110 52.61 4.05 7.43
C LEU A 110 52.48 5.54 7.05
N ILE A 111 53.60 6.23 6.85
CA ILE A 111 53.61 7.64 6.43
C ILE A 111 53.00 7.81 5.04
N ALA A 112 53.34 6.92 4.10
CA ALA A 112 52.78 6.94 2.75
C ALA A 112 51.26 6.73 2.78
N PHE A 113 50.77 5.74 3.52
CA PHE A 113 49.33 5.51 3.66
C PHE A 113 48.61 6.62 4.42
N LEU A 114 49.23 7.24 5.42
CA LEU A 114 48.67 8.41 6.09
C LEU A 114 48.50 9.57 5.11
N PHE A 115 49.55 9.87 4.33
CA PHE A 115 49.48 10.92 3.31
C PHE A 115 48.42 10.62 2.25
N LEU A 116 48.40 9.39 1.72
CA LEU A 116 47.41 8.93 0.74
C LEU A 116 45.97 9.04 1.26
N ASN A 117 45.73 8.70 2.52
CA ASN A 117 44.42 8.85 3.15
C ASN A 117 43.98 10.31 3.28
N ILE A 118 44.91 11.23 3.52
CA ILE A 118 44.61 12.68 3.62
C ILE A 118 44.28 13.28 2.24
N VAL A 119 45.01 12.91 1.20
CA VAL A 119 44.80 13.45 -0.15
C VAL A 119 43.67 12.78 -0.93
N THR A 120 43.27 11.57 -0.53
CA THR A 120 42.15 10.86 -1.17
C THR A 120 40.82 11.49 -0.74
N PRO A 121 39.99 11.97 -1.68
CA PRO A 121 38.70 12.56 -1.33
C PRO A 121 37.76 11.55 -0.66
N SER A 122 37.07 11.99 0.39
CA SER A 122 36.06 11.15 1.05
C SER A 122 34.89 10.85 0.13
N LYS A 123 34.43 9.61 0.13
CA LYS A 123 33.24 9.16 -0.60
C LYS A 123 32.04 9.20 0.32
N LYS A 124 30.91 9.71 -0.17
CA LYS A 124 29.64 9.70 0.58
C LYS A 124 28.94 8.34 0.55
N LEU A 125 29.11 7.59 -0.53
CA LEU A 125 28.40 6.34 -0.79
C LEU A 125 29.39 5.25 -1.21
N SER A 126 29.14 4.02 -0.75
CA SER A 126 29.80 2.82 -1.24
C SER A 126 28.88 2.09 -2.19
N GLU A 127 29.14 2.17 -3.50
CA GLU A 127 28.37 1.43 -4.51
C GLU A 127 28.48 -0.09 -4.30
N ASN A 128 29.63 -0.58 -3.85
CA ASN A 128 29.85 -2.01 -3.62
C ASN A 128 29.05 -2.55 -2.43
N GLU A 129 28.97 -1.79 -1.33
CA GLU A 129 28.28 -2.20 -0.10
C GLU A 129 26.84 -1.64 -0.01
N ASN A 130 26.42 -0.82 -0.98
CA ASN A 130 25.10 -0.17 -1.02
C ASN A 130 24.72 0.53 0.30
N ARG A 131 25.66 1.26 0.90
CA ARG A 131 25.45 2.02 2.15
C ARG A 131 26.15 3.38 2.13
N THR A 132 25.69 4.29 2.98
CA THR A 132 26.40 5.53 3.29
C THR A 132 27.69 5.23 4.06
N LEU A 133 28.74 5.95 3.71
CA LEU A 133 30.02 5.86 4.39
C LEU A 133 30.11 6.97 5.44
N ALA A 134 30.73 6.65 6.56
CA ALA A 134 30.99 7.63 7.61
C ALA A 134 31.77 8.81 7.03
N LEU A 135 31.27 10.02 7.29
CA LEU A 135 31.91 11.29 6.94
C LEU A 135 32.69 11.81 8.14
N PHE A 136 33.55 12.79 7.89
CA PHE A 136 34.38 13.37 8.94
C PHE A 136 33.47 13.87 10.08
N PRO A 137 33.63 13.37 11.31
CA PRO A 137 32.73 13.69 12.41
C PRO A 137 32.86 15.15 12.82
N LYS A 138 31.75 15.76 13.26
CA LYS A 138 31.79 17.11 13.85
C LYS A 138 32.53 17.05 15.18
N PHE A 139 33.58 17.87 15.29
CA PHE A 139 34.38 17.99 16.50
C PHE A 139 33.69 18.88 17.54
N SER A 140 33.62 18.42 18.78
CA SER A 140 33.33 19.24 19.97
C SER A 140 34.00 18.63 21.21
N LEU A 141 34.29 19.47 22.21
CA LEU A 141 34.92 19.04 23.47
C LEU A 141 34.05 18.03 24.22
N GLU A 142 32.73 18.23 24.25
CA GLU A 142 31.77 17.30 24.87
C GLU A 142 31.83 15.90 24.25
N ARG A 143 31.85 15.85 22.90
CA ARG A 143 31.91 14.59 22.14
C ARG A 143 33.26 13.88 22.23
N LEU A 144 34.32 14.64 22.48
CA LEU A 144 35.64 14.07 22.77
C LEU A 144 35.65 13.43 24.16
N THR A 145 35.03 14.09 25.15
CA THR A 145 34.98 13.58 26.54
C THR A 145 34.04 12.40 26.72
N ASP A 146 32.92 12.32 25.98
CA ASP A 146 31.97 11.19 26.06
C ASP A 146 32.34 10.00 25.15
N GLY A 147 33.41 10.13 24.35
CA GLY A 147 33.92 9.09 23.46
C GLY A 147 33.18 8.94 22.12
N SER A 148 32.09 9.67 21.89
CA SER A 148 31.31 9.60 20.64
C SER A 148 32.11 10.09 19.43
N PHE A 149 32.96 11.11 19.58
CA PHE A 149 33.84 11.58 18.51
C PHE A 149 34.82 10.49 18.06
N MET A 150 35.47 9.78 19.01
CA MET A 150 36.45 8.75 18.67
C MET A 150 35.79 7.56 17.96
N LYS A 151 34.61 7.13 18.43
CA LYS A 151 33.84 6.07 17.78
C LYS A 151 33.44 6.42 16.33
N ASP A 152 32.98 7.65 16.12
CA ASP A 152 32.61 8.11 14.78
C ASP A 152 33.85 8.32 13.89
N PHE A 153 34.97 8.74 14.49
CA PHE A 153 36.25 8.90 13.78
C PHE A 153 36.86 7.55 13.36
N GLU A 154 36.80 6.52 14.20
CA GLU A 154 37.17 5.14 13.83
C GLU A 154 36.33 4.63 12.66
N SER A 155 35.02 4.88 12.71
CA SER A 155 34.09 4.54 11.62
C SER A 155 34.47 5.27 10.33
N TYR A 156 34.77 6.58 10.42
CA TYR A 156 35.23 7.40 9.31
C TYR A 156 36.53 6.86 8.70
N ILE A 157 37.56 6.61 9.50
CA ILE A 157 38.85 6.09 9.00
C ILE A 157 38.67 4.71 8.35
N SER A 158 37.88 3.82 8.96
CA SER A 158 37.59 2.50 8.41
C SER A 158 36.88 2.58 7.05
N ASP A 159 35.94 3.51 6.90
CA ASP A 159 35.15 3.68 5.67
C ASP A 159 35.91 4.41 4.56
N GLN A 160 36.73 5.39 4.92
CA GLN A 160 37.44 6.25 3.97
C GLN A 160 38.87 5.77 3.67
N PHE A 161 39.28 4.63 4.23
CA PHE A 161 40.65 4.13 4.07
C PHE A 161 41.02 3.95 2.58
N VAL A 162 42.17 4.50 2.18
CA VAL A 162 42.68 4.40 0.81
C VAL A 162 42.87 2.93 0.42
N PHE A 163 42.38 2.56 -0.76
CA PHE A 163 42.35 1.18 -1.24
C PHE A 163 41.58 0.16 -0.38
N ARG A 164 40.70 0.58 0.54
CA ARG A 164 39.87 -0.30 1.38
C ARG A 164 39.26 -1.49 0.61
N ASN A 165 38.63 -1.23 -0.53
CA ASN A 165 37.99 -2.27 -1.34
C ASN A 165 38.96 -3.37 -1.79
N HIS A 166 40.22 -3.02 -2.06
CA HIS A 166 41.26 -4.00 -2.40
C HIS A 166 41.66 -4.84 -1.19
N PHE A 167 41.90 -4.23 -0.03
CA PHE A 167 42.23 -4.96 1.20
C PHE A 167 41.10 -5.87 1.66
N VAL A 168 39.87 -5.38 1.60
CA VAL A 168 38.67 -6.17 1.89
C VAL A 168 38.56 -7.34 0.92
N SER A 169 38.76 -7.13 -0.39
CA SER A 169 38.77 -8.22 -1.38
C SER A 169 39.91 -9.23 -1.16
N ALA A 170 41.13 -8.75 -0.83
CA ALA A 170 42.29 -9.60 -0.58
C ALA A 170 42.10 -10.47 0.66
N LYS A 171 41.63 -9.90 1.78
CA LYS A 171 41.26 -10.65 2.99
C LYS A 171 40.24 -11.73 2.66
N ARG A 172 39.20 -11.39 1.91
CA ARG A 172 38.13 -12.31 1.52
C ARG A 172 38.66 -13.47 0.66
N ARG A 173 39.55 -13.21 -0.31
CA ARG A 173 40.20 -14.26 -1.10
C ARG A 173 41.04 -15.19 -0.23
N TYR A 174 41.78 -14.64 0.73
CA TYR A 174 42.54 -15.44 1.69
C TYR A 174 41.62 -16.32 2.54
N GLU A 175 40.51 -15.77 3.06
CA GLU A 175 39.53 -16.54 3.84
C GLU A 175 38.94 -17.71 3.04
N VAL A 176 38.55 -17.48 1.78
CA VAL A 176 38.10 -18.55 0.87
C VAL A 176 39.19 -19.60 0.65
N LEU A 177 40.41 -19.17 0.32
CA LEU A 177 41.55 -20.08 0.09
C LEU A 177 41.92 -20.89 1.34
N SER A 178 41.66 -20.35 2.52
CA SER A 178 41.86 -21.05 3.80
C SER A 178 40.76 -22.09 4.12
N GLY A 179 39.81 -22.31 3.20
CA GLY A 179 38.73 -23.28 3.36
C GLY A 179 37.53 -22.73 4.14
N LYS A 180 37.40 -21.41 4.27
CA LYS A 180 36.23 -20.80 4.92
C LYS A 180 35.04 -20.81 3.96
N GLU A 181 34.03 -21.60 4.30
CA GLU A 181 32.81 -21.80 3.48
C GLU A 181 31.69 -20.79 3.83
N GLU A 182 31.95 -19.82 4.70
CA GLU A 182 31.02 -18.75 5.08
C GLU A 182 31.72 -17.40 5.21
N ASN A 183 31.07 -16.33 4.74
CA ASN A 183 31.48 -14.97 5.03
C ASN A 183 30.28 -14.03 5.27
N HIS A 184 30.30 -13.29 6.38
CA HIS A 184 29.22 -12.38 6.80
C HIS A 184 27.83 -13.02 6.75
N GLY A 185 27.69 -14.27 7.21
CA GLY A 185 26.41 -14.99 7.17
C GLY A 185 26.03 -15.53 5.79
N ILE A 186 26.90 -15.46 4.78
CA ILE A 186 26.66 -16.01 3.44
C ILE A 186 27.53 -17.25 3.22
N LEU A 187 26.88 -18.37 2.96
CA LEU A 187 27.50 -19.66 2.65
C LEU A 187 27.88 -19.75 1.18
N PHE A 188 29.08 -20.27 0.90
CA PHE A 188 29.56 -20.58 -0.44
C PHE A 188 29.13 -22.01 -0.79
N CYS A 189 28.19 -22.12 -1.72
CA CYS A 189 27.47 -23.36 -1.99
C CYS A 189 27.76 -23.89 -3.40
N ASP A 190 27.51 -25.18 -3.59
CA ASP A 190 27.70 -25.85 -4.87
C ASP A 190 26.88 -25.21 -6.00
N GLY A 191 27.43 -25.21 -7.21
CA GLY A 191 26.81 -24.57 -8.37
C GLY A 191 26.89 -23.03 -8.36
N GLY A 192 27.77 -22.46 -7.52
CA GLY A 192 28.03 -21.02 -7.44
C GLY A 192 26.99 -20.24 -6.65
N TYR A 193 26.19 -20.91 -5.83
CA TYR A 193 25.16 -20.29 -5.00
C TYR A 193 25.79 -19.60 -3.78
N LEU A 194 25.26 -18.43 -3.45
CA LEU A 194 25.56 -17.64 -2.26
C LEU A 194 24.30 -17.57 -1.43
N ILE A 195 24.24 -18.40 -0.37
CA ILE A 195 23.01 -18.62 0.40
C ILE A 195 23.17 -18.05 1.80
N GLU A 196 22.19 -17.27 2.27
CA GLU A 196 22.17 -16.79 3.66
C GLU A 196 22.06 -17.95 4.64
N ASN A 197 22.92 -17.95 5.66
CA ASN A 197 22.95 -18.97 6.69
C ASN A 197 21.78 -18.77 7.67
N SER A 198 20.80 -19.66 7.61
CA SER A 198 19.63 -19.64 8.50
C SER A 198 19.81 -20.47 9.78
N SER A 199 20.98 -21.09 10.00
CA SER A 199 21.19 -22.02 11.13
C SER A 199 21.18 -21.38 12.52
N GLY A 200 21.60 -20.10 12.60
CA GLY A 200 21.77 -19.37 13.86
C GLY A 200 20.75 -18.26 14.11
N LEU A 201 19.68 -18.18 13.30
CA LEU A 201 18.65 -17.16 13.48
C LEU A 201 17.91 -17.37 14.81
N THR A 202 17.79 -16.29 15.58
CA THR A 202 17.19 -16.34 16.92
C THR A 202 15.68 -16.45 16.81
N ASN A 203 15.07 -17.24 17.69
CA ASN A 203 13.62 -17.36 17.78
C ASN A 203 12.94 -16.14 18.46
N GLU A 204 13.69 -15.04 18.67
CA GLU A 204 13.27 -13.92 19.53
C GLU A 204 11.98 -13.25 19.03
N TYR A 205 11.83 -13.08 17.71
CA TYR A 205 10.67 -12.40 17.13
C TYR A 205 9.55 -13.32 16.67
N ILE A 206 9.75 -14.65 16.67
CA ILE A 206 8.73 -15.61 16.20
C ILE A 206 7.44 -15.46 17.03
N SER A 207 7.53 -15.54 18.36
CA SER A 207 6.36 -15.45 19.23
C SER A 207 5.68 -14.07 19.20
N PRO A 208 6.42 -12.93 19.25
CA PRO A 208 5.85 -11.61 19.01
C PRO A 208 5.12 -11.48 17.65
N ASN A 209 5.69 -12.04 16.59
CA ASN A 209 5.13 -11.99 15.24
C ASN A 209 3.87 -12.85 15.11
N ILE A 210 3.86 -14.06 15.69
CA ILE A 210 2.67 -14.91 15.81
C ILE A 210 1.56 -14.18 16.60
N LYS A 211 1.91 -13.53 17.71
CA LYS A 211 0.94 -12.75 18.50
C LYS A 211 0.33 -11.61 17.69
N ALA A 212 1.14 -10.89 16.93
CA ALA A 212 0.68 -9.82 16.05
C ALA A 212 -0.30 -10.32 14.98
N ILE A 213 0.02 -11.45 14.33
CA ILE A 213 -0.88 -12.07 13.36
C ILE A 213 -2.17 -12.54 14.01
N ASN A 214 -2.09 -13.17 15.18
CA ASN A 214 -3.28 -13.63 15.92
C ASN A 214 -4.18 -12.46 16.36
N ASN A 215 -3.60 -11.32 16.73
CA ASN A 215 -4.37 -10.10 17.02
C ASN A 215 -5.09 -9.59 15.78
N LEU A 216 -4.45 -9.59 14.61
CA LEU A 216 -5.11 -9.24 13.35
C LEU A 216 -6.24 -10.23 13.01
N ALA A 217 -5.98 -11.52 13.16
CA ALA A 217 -6.93 -12.58 12.86
C ALA A 217 -8.09 -12.67 13.87
N SER A 218 -7.93 -12.16 15.09
CA SER A 218 -9.04 -12.09 16.06
C SER A 218 -10.11 -11.06 15.68
N VAL A 219 -9.80 -10.15 14.75
CA VAL A 219 -10.77 -9.21 14.21
C VAL A 219 -11.62 -9.93 13.16
N LYS A 220 -12.83 -10.40 13.54
CA LYS A 220 -13.75 -11.20 12.70
C LYS A 220 -13.98 -10.69 11.27
N ARG A 221 -13.76 -9.40 10.99
CA ARG A 221 -13.88 -8.79 9.65
C ARG A 221 -12.85 -9.31 8.65
N TYR A 222 -11.65 -9.70 9.12
CA TYR A 222 -10.53 -10.04 8.27
C TYR A 222 -10.36 -11.56 8.11
N ASN A 223 -10.31 -12.00 6.86
CA ASN A 223 -9.92 -13.34 6.48
C ASN A 223 -8.39 -13.38 6.31
N VAL A 224 -7.68 -13.69 7.40
CA VAL A 224 -6.22 -13.67 7.44
C VAL A 224 -5.65 -15.00 6.95
N SER A 225 -4.79 -14.96 5.95
CA SER A 225 -3.97 -16.08 5.48
C SER A 225 -2.49 -15.77 5.68
N VAL A 226 -1.68 -16.78 5.97
CA VAL A 226 -0.25 -16.62 6.25
C VAL A 226 0.55 -17.53 5.34
N ALA A 227 1.52 -16.96 4.63
CA ALA A 227 2.47 -17.67 3.79
C ALA A 227 3.90 -17.28 4.20
N ILE A 228 4.58 -18.18 4.90
CA ILE A 228 6.00 -18.03 5.24
C ILE A 228 6.83 -18.87 4.29
N ILE A 229 7.47 -18.22 3.34
CA ILE A 229 8.13 -18.87 2.20
C ILE A 229 9.54 -19.34 2.60
N PRO A 230 9.92 -20.60 2.33
CA PRO A 230 11.26 -21.08 2.64
C PRO A 230 12.30 -20.37 1.77
N THR A 231 13.51 -20.17 2.29
CA THR A 231 14.62 -19.59 1.52
C THR A 231 15.38 -20.67 0.76
N ALA A 232 16.36 -20.27 -0.05
CA ALA A 232 17.27 -21.19 -0.73
C ALA A 232 18.00 -22.15 0.25
N TYR A 233 18.23 -21.72 1.49
CA TYR A 233 18.85 -22.54 2.53
C TYR A 233 18.05 -23.82 2.83
N GLU A 234 16.73 -23.72 2.83
CA GLU A 234 15.85 -24.87 3.08
C GLU A 234 15.70 -25.74 1.82
N ILE A 235 15.37 -25.11 0.68
CA ILE A 235 15.02 -25.84 -0.55
C ILE A 235 16.25 -26.43 -1.24
N LEU A 236 17.39 -25.75 -1.19
CA LEU A 236 18.63 -26.16 -1.86
C LEU A 236 19.65 -26.76 -0.89
N LYS A 237 19.18 -27.47 0.16
CA LYS A 237 20.02 -28.05 1.21
C LYS A 237 21.15 -28.95 0.70
N ASP A 238 20.95 -29.63 -0.44
CA ASP A 238 21.96 -30.49 -1.06
C ASP A 238 23.14 -29.70 -1.66
N LYS A 239 23.00 -28.37 -1.81
CA LYS A 239 24.07 -27.48 -2.28
C LYS A 239 24.87 -26.85 -1.14
N LEU A 240 24.37 -26.92 0.09
CA LEU A 240 25.01 -26.30 1.23
C LEU A 240 26.33 -27.01 1.57
N PRO A 241 27.28 -26.31 2.22
CA PRO A 241 28.43 -26.95 2.80
C PRO A 241 28.05 -28.09 3.76
N LYS A 242 28.89 -29.12 3.83
CA LYS A 242 28.60 -30.29 4.68
C LYS A 242 28.40 -29.85 6.13
N PHE A 243 27.36 -30.40 6.76
CA PHE A 243 26.97 -30.10 8.15
C PHE A 243 26.49 -28.66 8.41
N ALA A 244 26.38 -27.80 7.40
CA ALA A 244 25.84 -26.45 7.57
C ALA A 244 24.32 -26.46 7.83
N TYR A 245 23.60 -27.42 7.24
CA TYR A 245 22.15 -27.49 7.33
C TYR A 245 21.65 -27.79 8.74
N THR A 246 20.64 -27.04 9.15
CA THR A 246 19.80 -27.32 10.30
C THR A 246 18.35 -27.03 9.90
N ASP A 247 17.41 -27.88 10.36
CA ASP A 247 16.00 -27.78 9.99
C ASP A 247 15.29 -26.64 10.74
N SER A 248 15.68 -25.38 10.47
CA SER A 248 15.07 -24.20 11.08
C SER A 248 13.68 -23.93 10.52
N TYR A 249 13.44 -24.21 9.24
CA TYR A 249 12.13 -24.03 8.62
C TYR A 249 11.10 -25.03 9.14
N GLY A 250 11.44 -26.32 9.26
CA GLY A 250 10.53 -27.32 9.82
C GLY A 250 10.14 -27.00 11.27
N ARG A 251 11.07 -26.52 12.09
CA ARG A 251 10.78 -26.01 13.44
C ARG A 251 9.82 -24.81 13.42
N LEU A 252 10.08 -23.83 12.55
CA LEU A 252 9.20 -22.68 12.36
C LEU A 252 7.80 -23.11 11.93
N GLN A 253 7.68 -23.96 10.90
CA GLN A 253 6.41 -24.49 10.41
C GLN A 253 5.60 -25.22 11.50
N ASN A 254 6.26 -26.04 12.31
CA ASN A 254 5.61 -26.71 13.44
C ASN A 254 5.07 -25.71 14.46
N GLN A 255 5.83 -24.64 14.76
CA GLN A 255 5.36 -23.60 15.66
C GLN A 255 4.20 -22.79 15.07
N LEU A 256 4.28 -22.40 13.80
CA LEU A 256 3.22 -21.69 13.09
C LEU A 256 1.91 -22.50 13.09
N LYS A 257 1.96 -23.78 12.71
CA LYS A 257 0.79 -24.68 12.69
C LYS A 257 0.17 -24.88 14.08
N LYS A 258 0.98 -24.81 15.14
CA LYS A 258 0.52 -24.97 16.52
C LYS A 258 -0.11 -23.69 17.09
N GLU A 259 0.43 -22.52 16.76
CA GLU A 259 0.14 -21.28 17.48
C GLU A 259 -0.69 -20.25 16.68
N LEU A 260 -0.68 -20.30 15.34
CA LEU A 260 -1.48 -19.38 14.53
C LEU A 260 -2.96 -19.78 14.52
N LYS A 261 -3.83 -18.78 14.66
CA LYS A 261 -5.29 -18.88 14.63
C LYS A 261 -5.82 -18.10 13.44
N VAL A 262 -5.49 -18.57 12.25
CA VAL A 262 -5.77 -17.89 10.97
C VAL A 262 -6.61 -18.80 10.07
N ALA A 263 -7.15 -18.25 8.99
CA ALA A 263 -7.96 -19.02 8.05
C ALA A 263 -7.13 -20.05 7.28
N ASN A 264 -5.95 -19.64 6.78
CA ASN A 264 -5.04 -20.51 6.04
C ASN A 264 -3.59 -20.31 6.49
N ILE A 265 -2.86 -21.42 6.66
CA ILE A 265 -1.40 -21.44 6.78
C ILE A 265 -0.86 -22.14 5.54
N ILE A 266 -0.16 -21.39 4.69
CA ILE A 266 0.24 -21.80 3.36
C ILE A 266 1.71 -22.22 3.38
N ASP A 267 1.96 -23.45 2.97
CA ASP A 267 3.29 -24.07 2.94
C ASP A 267 3.69 -24.37 1.49
N ALA A 268 4.55 -23.54 0.93
CA ALA A 268 5.07 -23.71 -0.44
C ALA A 268 6.26 -24.68 -0.52
N SER A 269 6.79 -25.16 0.61
CA SER A 269 7.96 -26.03 0.62
C SER A 269 7.80 -27.33 -0.16
N PRO A 270 6.63 -27.99 -0.22
CA PRO A 270 6.49 -29.25 -0.96
C PRO A 270 6.65 -29.05 -2.47
N ILE A 271 6.00 -28.03 -3.05
CA ILE A 271 6.08 -27.77 -4.50
C ILE A 271 7.47 -27.24 -4.88
N LEU A 272 8.08 -26.42 -4.02
CA LEU A 272 9.42 -25.89 -4.26
C LEU A 272 10.47 -26.99 -4.18
N SER A 273 10.39 -27.87 -3.18
CA SER A 273 11.31 -29.02 -3.05
C SER A 273 11.18 -29.99 -4.21
N LYS A 274 9.95 -30.26 -4.67
CA LYS A 274 9.69 -31.13 -5.83
C LYS A 274 10.32 -30.61 -7.12
N ASN A 275 10.52 -29.30 -7.25
CA ASN A 275 11.10 -28.64 -8.42
C ASN A 275 12.48 -28.02 -8.12
N ALA A 276 13.16 -28.46 -7.06
CA ALA A 276 14.43 -27.86 -6.60
C ALA A 276 15.60 -28.06 -7.57
N ASP A 277 15.47 -28.98 -8.53
CA ASP A 277 16.38 -29.18 -9.65
C ASP A 277 16.33 -28.02 -10.67
N GLN A 278 15.24 -27.25 -10.67
CA GLN A 278 15.06 -26.07 -11.51
C GLN A 278 15.65 -24.81 -10.86
N TYR A 279 15.76 -23.74 -11.65
CA TYR A 279 16.37 -22.48 -11.22
C TYR A 279 15.37 -21.60 -10.43
N LEU A 280 15.02 -22.03 -9.21
CA LEU A 280 13.98 -21.42 -8.37
C LEU A 280 14.45 -20.20 -7.56
N TYR A 281 15.73 -20.16 -7.17
CA TYR A 281 16.33 -19.07 -6.40
C TYR A 281 17.52 -18.50 -7.17
N TYR A 282 17.74 -17.20 -7.01
CA TYR A 282 18.94 -16.56 -7.57
C TYR A 282 20.20 -17.12 -6.91
N ARG A 283 21.31 -17.17 -7.64
CA ARG A 283 22.61 -17.61 -7.08
C ARG A 283 23.26 -16.53 -6.25
N THR A 284 23.03 -15.28 -6.63
CA THR A 284 23.74 -14.10 -6.14
C THR A 284 22.86 -13.18 -5.30
N ASP A 285 21.60 -13.54 -5.12
CA ASP A 285 20.59 -12.79 -4.40
C ASP A 285 19.78 -13.71 -3.47
N HIS A 286 19.22 -13.15 -2.40
CA HIS A 286 18.48 -13.92 -1.40
C HIS A 286 17.04 -14.25 -1.82
N HIS A 287 16.52 -13.67 -2.90
CA HIS A 287 15.15 -13.87 -3.37
C HIS A 287 14.96 -15.11 -4.27
N GLN A 288 13.69 -15.51 -4.41
CA GLN A 288 13.24 -16.38 -5.48
C GLN A 288 13.41 -15.70 -6.86
N THR A 289 13.66 -16.50 -7.89
CA THR A 289 13.49 -16.07 -9.28
C THR A 289 11.99 -15.97 -9.58
N ALA A 290 11.58 -15.28 -10.65
CA ALA A 290 10.16 -15.28 -11.07
C ALA A 290 9.62 -16.71 -11.29
N HIS A 291 10.48 -17.68 -11.62
CA HIS A 291 10.10 -19.08 -11.77
C HIS A 291 9.84 -19.76 -10.41
N GLY A 292 10.66 -19.49 -9.39
CA GLY A 292 10.37 -19.92 -8.01
C GLY A 292 9.09 -19.28 -7.48
N SER A 293 8.92 -17.98 -7.72
CA SER A 293 7.74 -17.22 -7.32
C SER A 293 6.46 -17.73 -7.99
N TYR A 294 6.55 -18.25 -9.22
CA TYR A 294 5.42 -18.94 -9.87
C TYR A 294 4.96 -20.17 -9.08
N TYR A 295 5.86 -21.04 -8.62
CA TYR A 295 5.46 -22.21 -7.81
C TYR A 295 4.92 -21.81 -6.44
N THR A 296 5.49 -20.77 -5.82
CA THR A 296 4.92 -20.17 -4.61
C THR A 296 3.48 -19.68 -4.87
N TYR A 297 3.26 -18.98 -5.99
CA TYR A 297 1.94 -18.55 -6.44
C TYR A 297 0.96 -19.70 -6.62
N ILE A 298 1.38 -20.83 -7.20
CA ILE A 298 0.50 -22.01 -7.31
C ILE A 298 0.07 -22.52 -5.93
N SER A 299 0.98 -22.58 -4.95
CA SER A 299 0.61 -22.97 -3.57
C SER A 299 -0.36 -21.97 -2.92
N LEU A 300 -0.18 -20.67 -3.19
CA LEU A 300 -1.12 -19.64 -2.75
C LEU A 300 -2.49 -19.85 -3.40
N CYS A 301 -2.54 -20.10 -4.71
CA CYS A 301 -3.78 -20.37 -5.43
C CYS A 301 -4.55 -21.55 -4.86
N ASP A 302 -3.88 -22.68 -4.65
CA ASP A 302 -4.50 -23.91 -4.12
C ASP A 302 -5.09 -23.67 -2.73
N SER A 303 -4.38 -22.95 -1.87
CA SER A 303 -4.82 -22.68 -0.49
C SER A 303 -5.90 -21.59 -0.39
N LEU A 304 -5.90 -20.62 -1.30
CA LEU A 304 -6.86 -19.51 -1.33
C LEU A 304 -8.11 -19.82 -2.17
N GLY A 305 -8.22 -21.02 -2.75
CA GLY A 305 -9.34 -21.40 -3.62
C GLY A 305 -9.38 -20.61 -4.93
N ILE A 306 -8.21 -20.20 -5.43
CA ILE A 306 -8.04 -19.47 -6.69
C ILE A 306 -7.56 -20.45 -7.75
N GLN A 307 -8.15 -20.42 -8.94
CA GLN A 307 -7.66 -21.21 -10.06
C GLN A 307 -6.36 -20.61 -10.58
N GLY A 308 -5.24 -21.30 -10.35
CA GLY A 308 -3.93 -20.91 -10.86
C GLY A 308 -3.88 -20.87 -12.40
N VAL A 309 -3.18 -19.87 -12.93
CA VAL A 309 -2.88 -19.72 -14.36
C VAL A 309 -1.73 -20.66 -14.72
N SER A 310 -1.92 -21.48 -15.75
CA SER A 310 -0.92 -22.44 -16.24
C SER A 310 0.35 -21.74 -16.74
N PRO A 311 1.56 -22.36 -16.64
CA PRO A 311 2.79 -21.73 -17.12
C PRO A 311 2.74 -21.41 -18.61
N ASN A 312 2.04 -22.24 -19.39
CA ASN A 312 1.89 -22.08 -20.84
C ASN A 312 1.00 -20.88 -21.21
N GLU A 313 0.29 -20.29 -20.26
CA GLU A 313 -0.51 -19.07 -20.46
C GLU A 313 0.29 -17.79 -20.19
N TYR A 314 1.60 -17.91 -19.97
CA TYR A 314 2.51 -16.78 -19.89
C TYR A 314 3.44 -16.71 -21.10
N THR A 315 3.75 -15.48 -21.51
CA THR A 315 4.91 -15.16 -22.33
C THR A 315 6.06 -14.84 -21.39
N ILE A 316 7.15 -15.62 -21.48
CA ILE A 316 8.33 -15.49 -20.61
C ILE A 316 9.44 -14.79 -21.38
N GLU A 317 9.89 -13.65 -20.88
CA GLU A 317 10.88 -12.80 -21.55
C GLU A 317 12.11 -12.61 -20.66
N LYS A 318 13.30 -12.76 -21.25
CA LYS A 318 14.56 -12.46 -20.58
C LYS A 318 14.76 -10.95 -20.54
N MET A 319 14.75 -10.37 -19.35
CA MET A 319 14.89 -8.91 -19.16
C MET A 319 16.33 -8.48 -18.88
N SER A 320 17.12 -9.34 -18.21
CA SER A 320 18.55 -9.10 -18.00
C SER A 320 19.26 -10.42 -17.73
N ASP A 321 20.50 -10.56 -18.18
CA ASP A 321 21.44 -11.65 -17.83
C ASP A 321 22.66 -11.15 -17.05
N LYS A 322 22.55 -9.94 -16.49
CA LYS A 322 23.64 -9.24 -15.82
C LYS A 322 23.30 -8.85 -14.39
N PHE A 323 22.64 -9.73 -13.62
CA PHE A 323 22.25 -9.44 -12.25
C PHE A 323 23.27 -9.99 -11.24
N TYR A 324 23.78 -9.12 -10.37
CA TYR A 324 24.45 -9.49 -9.12
C TYR A 324 23.63 -8.95 -7.97
N GLY A 325 23.16 -9.85 -7.12
CA GLY A 325 22.29 -9.49 -6.01
C GLY A 325 22.98 -9.06 -4.73
N THR A 326 22.16 -9.00 -3.68
CA THR A 326 22.56 -8.56 -2.35
C THR A 326 23.46 -9.60 -1.67
N ALA A 327 23.17 -10.90 -1.83
CA ALA A 327 24.00 -11.96 -1.27
C ALA A 327 25.44 -11.90 -1.83
N TRP A 328 25.60 -11.58 -3.11
CA TRP A 328 26.90 -11.33 -3.71
C TRP A 328 27.60 -10.09 -3.13
N SER A 329 26.88 -8.98 -3.02
CA SER A 329 27.41 -7.75 -2.44
C SER A 329 27.92 -7.95 -1.00
N ASN A 330 27.18 -8.75 -0.21
CA ASN A 330 27.50 -9.04 1.19
C ASN A 330 28.59 -10.11 1.35
N SER A 331 28.57 -11.15 0.52
CA SER A 331 29.57 -12.23 0.54
C SER A 331 30.99 -11.74 0.29
N GLY A 332 31.11 -10.73 -0.59
CA GLY A 332 32.38 -10.28 -1.12
C GLY A 332 33.14 -11.31 -1.97
N PHE A 333 32.44 -12.35 -2.43
CA PHE A 333 32.97 -13.43 -3.24
C PHE A 333 32.90 -13.07 -4.73
N ALA A 334 34.04 -12.94 -5.40
CA ALA A 334 34.09 -12.41 -6.77
C ALA A 334 33.74 -13.43 -7.87
N HIS A 335 33.74 -14.74 -7.58
CA HIS A 335 33.74 -15.79 -8.59
C HIS A 335 32.41 -16.55 -8.68
N THR A 336 31.32 -15.85 -9.02
CA THR A 336 30.03 -16.48 -9.34
C THR A 336 29.41 -15.90 -10.61
N ASN A 337 28.56 -16.72 -11.25
CA ASN A 337 27.87 -16.36 -12.47
C ASN A 337 26.78 -15.33 -12.18
N LYS A 338 26.58 -14.41 -13.13
CA LYS A 338 25.48 -13.44 -13.06
C LYS A 338 24.15 -14.17 -13.22
N ASP A 339 23.16 -13.69 -12.48
CA ASP A 339 21.80 -14.20 -12.55
C ASP A 339 21.02 -13.56 -13.71
N THR A 340 19.93 -14.24 -14.09
CA THR A 340 19.03 -13.80 -15.17
C THR A 340 17.65 -13.46 -14.61
N ILE A 341 17.14 -12.27 -14.94
CA ILE A 341 15.82 -11.77 -14.56
C ILE A 341 14.85 -12.00 -15.72
N TYR A 342 13.67 -12.53 -15.39
CA TYR A 342 12.61 -12.83 -16.36
C TYR A 342 11.32 -12.09 -16.05
N ARG A 343 10.59 -11.68 -17.09
CA ARG A 343 9.22 -11.20 -17.01
C ARG A 343 8.26 -12.31 -17.39
N TYR A 344 7.15 -12.42 -16.65
CA TYR A 344 6.05 -13.33 -16.95
C TYR A 344 4.82 -12.50 -17.29
N THR A 345 4.52 -12.36 -18.58
CA THR A 345 3.37 -11.59 -19.04
C THR A 345 2.21 -12.55 -19.34
N PRO A 346 1.04 -12.43 -18.69
CA PRO A 346 -0.09 -13.29 -19.02
C PRO A 346 -0.51 -13.04 -20.48
N LYS A 347 -0.83 -14.12 -21.20
CA LYS A 347 -1.34 -14.04 -22.58
C LYS A 347 -2.70 -13.35 -22.65
N LYS A 348 -3.52 -13.51 -21.60
CA LYS A 348 -4.71 -12.68 -21.40
C LYS A 348 -4.24 -11.28 -20.97
N PRO A 349 -4.61 -10.20 -21.70
CA PRO A 349 -4.17 -8.85 -21.37
C PRO A 349 -4.54 -8.46 -19.94
N LEU A 350 -3.53 -8.11 -19.15
CA LEU A 350 -3.67 -7.58 -17.80
C LEU A 350 -3.21 -6.11 -17.83
N GLU A 351 -4.13 -5.19 -17.63
CA GLU A 351 -3.81 -3.79 -17.40
C GLU A 351 -3.69 -3.56 -15.90
N ALA A 352 -2.56 -2.98 -15.47
CA ALA A 352 -2.31 -2.70 -14.07
C ALA A 352 -1.70 -1.31 -13.88
N THR A 353 -2.20 -0.57 -12.91
CA THR A 353 -1.59 0.69 -12.44
C THR A 353 -1.17 0.50 -11.00
N VAL A 354 0.06 0.91 -10.68
CA VAL A 354 0.63 0.90 -9.33
C VAL A 354 0.77 2.33 -8.86
N SER A 355 0.20 2.65 -7.70
CA SER A 355 0.33 3.93 -7.01
C SER A 355 1.13 3.74 -5.74
N PHE A 356 2.05 4.67 -5.46
CA PHE A 356 2.82 4.77 -4.23
C PHE A 356 2.42 6.09 -3.55
N PRO A 357 1.38 6.08 -2.70
CA PRO A 357 0.75 7.31 -2.22
C PRO A 357 1.67 8.14 -1.32
N LEU A 358 2.56 7.49 -0.56
CA LEU A 358 3.47 8.16 0.36
C LEU A 358 4.58 8.92 -0.38
N GLU A 359 4.91 8.47 -1.59
CA GLU A 359 5.92 9.02 -2.48
C GLU A 359 5.33 9.88 -3.62
N ASN A 360 3.99 9.97 -3.71
CA ASN A 360 3.25 10.60 -4.81
C ASN A 360 3.75 10.15 -6.20
N LYS A 361 3.97 8.84 -6.35
CA LYS A 361 4.50 8.21 -7.57
C LYS A 361 3.50 7.22 -8.14
N THR A 362 3.42 7.12 -9.47
CA THR A 362 2.59 6.12 -10.16
C THR A 362 3.34 5.43 -11.29
N MET A 363 2.99 4.18 -11.57
CA MET A 363 3.50 3.35 -12.65
C MET A 363 2.34 2.67 -13.39
N LYS A 364 2.47 2.49 -14.70
CA LYS A 364 1.46 1.82 -15.56
C LYS A 364 1.75 0.33 -15.79
N SER A 365 2.62 -0.24 -14.96
CA SER A 365 3.11 -1.61 -15.09
C SER A 365 3.50 -2.13 -13.72
N LEU A 366 3.40 -3.46 -13.54
CA LEU A 366 3.92 -4.17 -12.36
C LEU A 366 5.46 -4.31 -12.40
N TYR A 367 6.08 -3.89 -13.51
CA TYR A 367 7.50 -3.99 -13.77
C TYR A 367 8.10 -2.61 -14.07
N ASN A 368 9.16 -2.24 -13.34
CA ASN A 368 9.96 -1.04 -13.61
C ASN A 368 11.24 -1.40 -14.38
N GLU A 369 11.21 -1.25 -15.70
CA GLU A 369 12.36 -1.55 -16.57
C GLU A 369 13.57 -0.66 -16.28
N GLU A 370 13.40 0.56 -15.74
CA GLU A 370 14.51 1.46 -15.42
C GLU A 370 15.45 0.86 -14.35
N MET A 371 14.90 0.05 -13.44
CA MET A 371 15.70 -0.61 -12.40
C MET A 371 16.71 -1.61 -12.96
N LEU A 372 16.51 -2.10 -14.20
CA LEU A 372 17.45 -3.00 -14.87
C LEU A 372 18.76 -2.32 -15.28
N LEU A 373 18.78 -0.98 -15.35
CA LEU A 373 19.99 -0.19 -15.62
C LEU A 373 20.87 -0.05 -14.38
N GLY A 374 20.27 -0.15 -13.19
CA GLY A 374 20.93 0.02 -11.91
C GLY A 374 21.59 -1.26 -11.37
N LYS A 375 22.11 -1.14 -10.14
CA LYS A 375 22.68 -2.27 -9.39
C LYS A 375 21.57 -3.16 -8.80
N ASP A 376 20.58 -2.56 -8.16
CA ASP A 376 19.42 -3.28 -7.61
C ASP A 376 18.41 -3.59 -8.70
N LYS A 377 18.71 -4.63 -9.48
CA LYS A 377 17.83 -5.06 -10.57
C LYS A 377 16.64 -5.87 -10.07
N TYR A 378 16.63 -6.35 -8.83
CA TYR A 378 15.47 -7.06 -8.28
C TYR A 378 14.26 -6.13 -8.15
N ALA A 379 14.49 -4.84 -7.86
CA ALA A 379 13.46 -3.81 -7.90
C ALA A 379 12.80 -3.60 -9.27
N PHE A 380 13.24 -4.32 -10.32
CA PHE A 380 12.46 -4.52 -11.54
C PHE A 380 11.01 -4.93 -11.24
N TYR A 381 10.80 -5.77 -10.23
CA TYR A 381 9.45 -6.10 -9.78
C TYR A 381 8.95 -5.03 -8.81
N LEU A 382 7.89 -4.31 -9.19
CA LEU A 382 7.17 -3.37 -8.33
C LEU A 382 8.01 -2.26 -7.68
N ASP A 383 9.11 -1.86 -8.32
CA ASP A 383 9.92 -0.70 -7.93
C ASP A 383 10.56 -0.82 -6.53
N GLY A 384 10.71 -2.05 -6.02
CA GLY A 384 11.37 -2.30 -4.74
C GLY A 384 10.52 -1.95 -3.51
N ASN A 385 11.19 -1.58 -2.42
CA ASN A 385 10.54 -1.44 -1.11
C ASN A 385 9.88 -0.07 -0.95
N HIS A 386 8.56 -0.09 -0.77
CA HIS A 386 7.72 1.08 -0.46
C HIS A 386 6.86 0.76 0.76
N GLY A 387 6.53 1.77 1.57
CA GLY A 387 5.66 1.58 2.74
C GLY A 387 4.26 1.13 2.35
N LEU A 388 3.72 1.73 1.27
CA LEU A 388 2.41 1.39 0.73
C LEU A 388 2.45 1.43 -0.80
N ALA A 389 1.97 0.36 -1.44
CA ALA A 389 1.69 0.34 -2.87
C ALA A 389 0.26 -0.14 -3.14
N GLU A 390 -0.47 0.59 -3.96
CA GLU A 390 -1.85 0.29 -4.36
C GLU A 390 -1.87 -0.11 -5.83
N ILE A 391 -2.29 -1.34 -6.12
CA ILE A 391 -2.31 -1.91 -7.46
C ILE A 391 -3.76 -2.05 -7.89
N LYS A 392 -4.13 -1.40 -8.99
CA LYS A 392 -5.46 -1.53 -9.61
C LYS A 392 -5.35 -2.28 -10.92
N THR A 393 -6.26 -3.23 -11.16
CA THR A 393 -6.26 -4.08 -12.36
C THR A 393 -7.63 -4.15 -13.04
N ASN A 394 -7.62 -4.61 -14.29
CA ASN A 394 -8.83 -4.95 -15.06
C ASN A 394 -9.32 -6.41 -14.83
N ALA A 395 -9.05 -7.02 -13.67
CA ALA A 395 -9.44 -8.42 -13.41
C ALA A 395 -10.97 -8.65 -13.30
N GLU A 396 -11.76 -7.60 -13.05
CA GLU A 396 -13.24 -7.61 -12.95
C GLU A 396 -13.83 -8.64 -11.94
N THR A 397 -13.07 -9.02 -10.91
CA THR A 397 -13.50 -9.99 -9.89
C THR A 397 -14.26 -9.38 -8.71
N GLY A 398 -14.22 -8.06 -8.54
CA GLY A 398 -14.65 -7.32 -7.35
C GLY A 398 -13.78 -7.54 -6.12
N LYS A 399 -12.74 -8.38 -6.20
CA LYS A 399 -11.93 -8.79 -5.03
C LYS A 399 -10.84 -7.78 -4.71
N LYS A 400 -10.61 -7.57 -3.41
CA LYS A 400 -9.53 -6.76 -2.86
C LYS A 400 -8.66 -7.57 -1.92
N LEU A 401 -7.34 -7.40 -1.98
CA LEU A 401 -6.39 -8.11 -1.12
C LEU A 401 -5.41 -7.12 -0.48
N ALA A 402 -5.26 -7.16 0.83
CA ALA A 402 -4.09 -6.57 1.48
C ALA A 402 -2.98 -7.61 1.63
N VAL A 403 -1.74 -7.22 1.36
CA VAL A 403 -0.56 -8.07 1.45
C VAL A 403 0.45 -7.39 2.38
N ILE A 404 0.50 -7.85 3.63
CA ILE A 404 1.47 -7.40 4.64
C ILE A 404 2.73 -8.23 4.43
N LYS A 405 3.84 -7.57 4.06
CA LYS A 405 4.91 -8.27 3.33
C LYS A 405 6.32 -7.81 3.62
N ASP A 406 7.26 -8.65 3.17
CA ASP A 406 8.64 -8.28 2.85
C ASP A 406 8.90 -8.26 1.33
N SER A 407 10.16 -8.22 0.92
CA SER A 407 10.56 -8.14 -0.50
C SER A 407 10.32 -9.41 -1.32
N TYR A 408 10.01 -10.57 -0.71
CA TYR A 408 9.63 -11.77 -1.48
C TYR A 408 8.33 -11.57 -2.25
N ALA A 409 7.42 -10.76 -1.73
CA ALA A 409 6.15 -10.48 -2.39
C ALA A 409 6.33 -9.85 -3.78
N HIS A 410 7.39 -9.07 -4.01
CA HIS A 410 7.54 -8.29 -5.24
C HIS A 410 7.48 -9.12 -6.52
N SER A 411 8.11 -10.29 -6.54
CA SER A 411 8.10 -11.19 -7.70
C SER A 411 6.89 -12.14 -7.73
N ILE A 412 6.12 -12.23 -6.64
CA ILE A 412 4.91 -13.08 -6.52
C ILE A 412 3.66 -12.31 -6.95
N ILE A 413 3.51 -11.05 -6.55
CA ILE A 413 2.32 -10.23 -6.83
C ILE A 413 1.97 -10.11 -8.33
N PRO A 414 2.93 -10.04 -9.28
CA PRO A 414 2.60 -10.06 -10.71
C PRO A 414 1.73 -11.24 -11.14
N PHE A 415 1.86 -12.39 -10.49
CA PHE A 415 1.02 -13.56 -10.75
C PHE A 415 -0.37 -13.43 -10.11
N LEU A 416 -0.44 -12.90 -8.88
CA LEU A 416 -1.72 -12.67 -8.17
C LEU A 416 -2.57 -11.56 -8.79
N ALA A 417 -1.96 -10.59 -9.45
CA ALA A 417 -2.64 -9.42 -10.03
C ALA A 417 -3.77 -9.79 -11.01
N SER A 418 -3.70 -10.95 -11.66
CA SER A 418 -4.77 -11.42 -12.57
C SER A 418 -6.07 -11.83 -11.86
N HIS A 419 -6.07 -11.94 -10.51
CA HIS A 419 -7.18 -12.48 -9.72
C HIS A 419 -7.91 -11.45 -8.86
N TYR A 420 -7.36 -10.24 -8.74
CA TYR A 420 -7.84 -9.20 -7.84
C TYR A 420 -7.97 -7.88 -8.57
N ASN A 421 -9.07 -7.15 -8.35
CA ASN A 421 -9.21 -5.78 -8.86
C ASN A 421 -8.27 -4.82 -8.15
N GLU A 422 -8.06 -5.00 -6.85
CA GLU A 422 -7.18 -4.15 -6.05
C GLU A 422 -6.28 -4.99 -5.14
N ILE A 423 -4.97 -4.71 -5.16
CA ILE A 423 -3.99 -5.30 -4.23
C ILE A 423 -3.27 -4.16 -3.51
N TYR A 424 -3.24 -4.22 -2.18
CA TYR A 424 -2.62 -3.22 -1.32
C TYR A 424 -1.42 -3.84 -0.60
N MET A 425 -0.21 -3.48 -1.02
CA MET A 425 1.02 -4.01 -0.43
C MET A 425 1.50 -3.09 0.69
N ILE A 426 1.63 -3.64 1.90
CA ILE A 426 1.98 -2.89 3.11
C ILE A 426 3.29 -3.47 3.66
N ASP A 427 4.33 -2.63 3.71
CA ASP A 427 5.63 -3.00 4.27
C ASP A 427 5.85 -2.29 5.61
N LEU A 428 5.70 -3.01 6.72
CA LEU A 428 5.72 -2.41 8.05
C LEU A 428 7.09 -1.87 8.49
N ARG A 429 8.15 -2.14 7.73
CA ARG A 429 9.45 -1.48 7.94
C ARG A 429 9.39 0.00 7.60
N TYR A 430 8.51 0.39 6.67
CA TYR A 430 8.39 1.75 6.15
C TYR A 430 7.00 2.37 6.39
N TYR A 431 5.96 1.55 6.55
CA TYR A 431 4.61 1.99 6.87
C TYR A 431 4.43 2.19 8.38
N ASN A 432 3.91 3.36 8.76
CA ASN A 432 3.66 3.73 10.16
C ASN A 432 2.22 4.16 10.43
N GLY A 433 1.33 4.08 9.43
CA GLY A 433 -0.10 4.37 9.62
C GLY A 433 -0.83 3.24 10.34
N ASP A 434 -2.00 3.54 10.90
CA ASP A 434 -2.86 2.51 11.50
C ASP A 434 -3.35 1.54 10.42
N ILE A 435 -2.91 0.29 10.51
CA ILE A 435 -3.26 -0.74 9.54
C ILE A 435 -4.74 -1.11 9.58
N PHE A 436 -5.37 -1.09 10.76
CA PHE A 436 -6.78 -1.48 10.89
C PHE A 436 -7.69 -0.40 10.29
N GLU A 437 -7.37 0.87 10.51
CA GLU A 437 -8.02 2.00 9.83
C GLU A 437 -7.87 1.88 8.31
N TYR A 438 -6.65 1.64 7.83
CA TYR A 438 -6.38 1.57 6.40
C TYR A 438 -7.15 0.43 5.72
N LEU A 439 -7.14 -0.77 6.31
CA LEU A 439 -7.89 -1.92 5.80
C LEU A 439 -9.40 -1.64 5.79
N TYR A 440 -9.91 -1.03 6.85
CA TYR A 440 -11.32 -0.68 6.99
C TYR A 440 -11.76 0.38 5.97
N ALA A 441 -11.03 1.50 5.87
CA ALA A 441 -11.34 2.62 4.98
C ALA A 441 -11.34 2.20 3.50
N ASN A 442 -10.52 1.21 3.13
CA ASN A 442 -10.44 0.70 1.76
C ASN A 442 -11.38 -0.50 1.49
N ASN A 443 -12.21 -0.88 2.46
CA ASN A 443 -13.12 -2.02 2.40
C ASN A 443 -12.41 -3.34 2.06
N ILE A 444 -11.29 -3.61 2.74
CA ILE A 444 -10.49 -4.82 2.54
C ILE A 444 -10.89 -5.85 3.61
N ASN A 445 -11.12 -7.09 3.19
CA ASN A 445 -11.46 -8.20 4.08
C ASN A 445 -10.43 -9.32 4.01
N ASP A 446 -9.87 -9.60 2.82
CA ASP A 446 -8.83 -10.61 2.67
C ASP A 446 -7.45 -10.00 2.94
N VAL A 447 -6.72 -10.61 3.88
CA VAL A 447 -5.37 -10.17 4.25
C VAL A 447 -4.40 -11.35 4.16
N LEU A 448 -3.31 -11.16 3.42
CA LEU A 448 -2.23 -12.13 3.29
C LEU A 448 -0.98 -11.60 4.00
N ILE A 449 -0.48 -12.35 4.98
CA ILE A 449 0.87 -12.16 5.51
C ILE A 449 1.83 -12.94 4.60
N LEU A 450 2.72 -12.26 3.90
CA LEU A 450 3.64 -12.87 2.93
C LEU A 450 5.08 -12.48 3.23
N TYR A 451 5.82 -13.37 3.89
CA TYR A 451 7.19 -13.16 4.33
C TYR A 451 8.06 -14.36 3.95
N ASN A 452 9.36 -14.17 3.78
CA ASN A 452 10.31 -15.27 3.79
C ASN A 452 10.65 -15.70 5.24
N GLN A 453 11.17 -16.92 5.39
CA GLN A 453 11.48 -17.48 6.72
C GLN A 453 12.46 -16.62 7.53
N ASN A 454 13.52 -16.09 6.90
CA ASN A 454 14.57 -15.36 7.60
C ASN A 454 13.99 -14.05 8.13
N THR A 455 13.34 -13.28 7.25
CA THR A 455 12.73 -11.99 7.63
C THR A 455 11.62 -12.18 8.65
N PHE A 456 10.80 -13.23 8.57
CA PHE A 456 9.80 -13.51 9.60
C PHE A 456 10.41 -13.77 10.99
N MET A 457 11.59 -14.41 11.05
CA MET A 457 12.26 -14.70 12.32
C MET A 457 13.03 -13.49 12.88
N THR A 458 13.44 -12.54 12.04
CA THR A 458 14.30 -11.41 12.45
C THR A 458 13.62 -10.04 12.45
N ASP A 459 12.50 -9.86 11.76
CA ASP A 459 11.82 -8.58 11.65
C ASP A 459 10.93 -8.31 12.87
N SER A 460 11.26 -7.24 13.61
CA SER A 460 10.48 -6.78 14.76
C SER A 460 9.28 -5.91 14.36
N ASN A 461 9.18 -5.45 13.11
CA ASN A 461 8.15 -4.49 12.69
C ASN A 461 6.74 -5.11 12.59
N LEU A 462 6.62 -6.42 12.40
CA LEU A 462 5.31 -7.07 12.40
C LEU A 462 4.60 -6.90 13.76
N SER A 463 5.36 -6.75 14.85
CA SER A 463 4.82 -6.44 16.18
C SER A 463 4.04 -5.12 16.25
N LYS A 464 4.26 -4.17 15.32
CA LYS A 464 3.48 -2.92 15.22
C LYS A 464 1.99 -3.18 15.09
N ILE A 465 1.58 -4.28 14.46
CA ILE A 465 0.17 -4.69 14.38
C ILE A 465 -0.42 -4.86 15.78
N THR A 466 0.35 -5.38 16.76
CA THR A 466 -0.12 -5.49 18.15
C THR A 466 -0.31 -4.13 18.80
N GLU A 467 0.54 -3.16 18.49
CA GLU A 467 0.39 -1.80 19.03
C GLU A 467 -0.84 -1.11 18.42
N PHE A 468 -1.02 -1.20 17.10
CA PHE A 468 -2.26 -0.73 16.46
C PHE A 468 -3.49 -1.47 16.99
N TYR A 469 -3.37 -2.79 17.24
CA TYR A 469 -4.46 -3.60 17.77
C TYR A 469 -5.03 -3.06 19.09
N LYS A 470 -4.16 -2.60 19.97
CA LYS A 470 -4.53 -2.10 21.30
C LYS A 470 -5.26 -0.75 21.26
N VAL A 471 -4.97 0.09 20.26
CA VAL A 471 -5.38 1.51 20.27
C VAL A 471 -6.35 1.87 19.16
N SER A 472 -6.41 1.07 18.09
CA SER A 472 -7.24 1.38 16.93
C SER A 472 -8.72 1.07 17.22
N PRO A 473 -9.65 1.99 16.92
CA PRO A 473 -11.08 1.73 17.05
C PRO A 473 -11.61 0.68 16.05
N TYR A 474 -10.79 0.28 15.07
CA TYR A 474 -11.14 -0.65 13.99
C TYR A 474 -10.71 -2.12 14.30
N THR A 475 -10.20 -2.41 15.49
CA THR A 475 -9.69 -3.74 15.90
C THR A 475 -10.70 -4.55 16.69
N THR A 476 -11.51 -3.85 17.49
CA THR A 476 -12.88 -4.28 17.61
C THR A 476 -13.42 -4.19 16.19
N VAL A 477 -13.69 -5.34 15.56
CA VAL A 477 -14.89 -5.38 14.75
C VAL A 477 -15.91 -4.69 15.64
N PRO A 478 -16.71 -3.74 15.16
CA PRO A 478 -18.05 -3.75 15.63
C PRO A 478 -18.50 -5.19 15.35
N ASP A 479 -18.28 -6.09 16.33
CA ASP A 479 -19.43 -6.76 16.88
C ASP A 479 -20.37 -5.60 16.96
N VAL A 480 -21.29 -5.55 16.03
CA VAL A 480 -22.44 -4.74 16.27
C VAL A 480 -23.18 -5.61 17.29
N SER A 481 -22.56 -5.73 18.48
CA SER A 481 -23.21 -5.79 19.76
C SER A 481 -24.10 -4.58 19.64
N TYR A 482 -25.29 -4.91 19.18
CA TYR A 482 -26.46 -4.11 19.09
C TYR A 482 -26.32 -2.79 19.85
N GLY A 483 -26.38 -1.67 19.12
CA GLY A 483 -25.83 -0.38 19.56
C GLY A 483 -25.42 0.49 18.37
N ILE A 484 -24.65 1.56 18.62
CA ILE A 484 -24.31 2.56 17.60
C ILE A 484 -23.62 1.90 16.40
N VAL A 485 -24.17 2.09 15.20
CA VAL A 485 -23.52 1.70 13.95
C VAL A 485 -22.44 2.74 13.64
N PRO A 486 -21.18 2.36 13.41
CA PRO A 486 -20.15 3.31 13.02
C PRO A 486 -20.18 3.56 11.51
N LYS A 487 -19.63 4.71 11.10
CA LYS A 487 -19.49 5.12 9.69
C LYS A 487 -18.65 4.12 8.89
N GLN A 488 -19.25 3.47 7.91
CA GLN A 488 -18.71 2.51 6.93
C GLN A 488 -18.57 3.14 5.53
N THR A 489 -18.07 2.35 4.58
CA THR A 489 -18.19 2.64 3.14
C THR A 489 -19.65 2.78 2.74
N ILE A 490 -19.95 3.81 1.95
CA ILE A 490 -21.29 4.09 1.46
C ILE A 490 -21.84 2.90 0.64
N VAL A 491 -23.01 2.38 1.02
CA VAL A 491 -23.72 1.34 0.24
C VAL A 491 -24.52 1.97 -0.90
N ASP A 492 -24.80 1.21 -1.95
CA ASP A 492 -25.71 1.64 -3.03
C ASP A 492 -27.17 1.70 -2.57
N ASP A 493 -28.01 2.48 -3.27
CA ASP A 493 -29.43 2.65 -2.90
C ASP A 493 -30.21 1.31 -2.87
N SER A 494 -29.77 0.32 -3.66
CA SER A 494 -30.38 -1.03 -3.69
C SER A 494 -30.24 -1.79 -2.38
N TYR A 495 -29.34 -1.37 -1.48
CA TYR A 495 -29.23 -1.95 -0.13
C TYR A 495 -30.55 -1.82 0.65
N PHE A 496 -31.35 -0.78 0.34
CA PHE A 496 -32.61 -0.49 1.02
C PHE A 496 -33.84 -1.10 0.30
N ASP A 497 -33.67 -1.86 -0.79
CA ASP A 497 -34.79 -2.42 -1.56
C ASP A 497 -35.64 -3.41 -0.75
N ASP A 498 -35.03 -4.11 0.21
CA ASP A 498 -35.68 -5.06 1.13
C ASP A 498 -36.01 -4.42 2.51
N ALA A 499 -35.83 -3.10 2.62
CA ALA A 499 -36.04 -2.35 3.85
C ALA A 499 -37.49 -1.83 3.98
N VAL A 500 -37.95 -1.77 5.23
CA VAL A 500 -39.17 -1.06 5.63
C VAL A 500 -38.79 0.03 6.62
N PHE A 501 -39.25 1.26 6.38
CA PHE A 501 -39.10 2.39 7.29
C PHE A 501 -40.42 2.63 8.02
N VAL A 502 -40.38 2.76 9.34
CA VAL A 502 -41.54 3.06 10.20
C VAL A 502 -41.25 4.34 10.96
N GLY A 503 -42.17 5.31 10.92
CA GLY A 503 -41.97 6.54 11.67
C GLY A 503 -43.03 7.60 11.46
N ASP A 504 -42.74 8.82 11.92
CA ASP A 504 -43.66 9.95 11.84
C ASP A 504 -43.35 10.88 10.66
N SER A 505 -43.67 12.18 10.78
CA SER A 505 -43.42 13.19 9.76
C SER A 505 -41.93 13.36 9.40
N LEU A 506 -41.01 13.04 10.31
CA LEU A 506 -39.58 13.04 9.98
C LEU A 506 -39.24 11.90 9.02
N THR A 507 -39.89 10.74 9.17
CA THR A 507 -39.73 9.60 8.24
C THR A 507 -40.40 9.86 6.90
N ILE A 508 -41.50 10.64 6.87
CA ILE A 508 -42.07 11.16 5.62
C ILE A 508 -41.03 12.04 4.89
N GLY A 509 -40.22 12.82 5.62
CA GLY A 509 -39.09 13.53 5.04
C GLY A 509 -38.07 12.60 4.36
N ILE A 510 -37.71 11.49 5.02
CA ILE A 510 -36.82 10.47 4.43
C ILE A 510 -37.47 9.86 3.17
N GLU A 511 -38.75 9.51 3.21
CA GLU A 511 -39.49 8.99 2.04
C GLU A 511 -39.40 9.95 0.85
N ASN A 512 -39.63 11.25 1.09
CA ASN A 512 -39.67 12.26 0.03
C ASN A 512 -38.30 12.55 -0.60
N PHE A 513 -37.21 12.40 0.15
CA PHE A 513 -35.91 12.94 -0.24
C PHE A 513 -34.77 11.93 -0.34
N SER A 514 -34.90 10.72 0.20
CA SER A 514 -33.82 9.72 0.18
C SER A 514 -33.56 9.12 -1.19
N GLY A 515 -34.59 8.98 -2.02
CA GLY A 515 -34.52 8.24 -3.28
C GLY A 515 -34.54 6.72 -3.12
N PHE A 516 -34.66 6.19 -1.89
CA PHE A 516 -34.71 4.76 -1.63
C PHE A 516 -35.99 4.13 -2.19
N ASN A 517 -35.84 2.94 -2.77
CA ASN A 517 -36.95 2.14 -3.27
C ASN A 517 -37.47 1.17 -2.16
N SER A 518 -37.64 1.72 -0.97
CA SER A 518 -38.13 1.02 0.23
C SER A 518 -39.62 1.22 0.44
N GLN A 519 -40.23 0.42 1.30
CA GLN A 519 -41.58 0.71 1.80
C GLN A 519 -41.50 1.63 3.02
N PHE A 520 -42.27 2.72 2.99
CA PHE A 520 -42.40 3.65 4.11
C PHE A 520 -43.80 3.50 4.75
N LEU A 521 -43.81 3.17 6.03
CA LEU A 521 -44.98 3.01 6.89
C LEU A 521 -45.00 4.17 7.89
N CYS A 522 -45.28 5.36 7.38
CA CYS A 522 -45.21 6.60 8.14
C CYS A 522 -46.46 7.47 8.00
N MET A 523 -46.68 8.31 9.01
CA MET A 523 -47.81 9.23 9.12
C MET A 523 -47.47 10.33 10.13
N GLY A 524 -47.92 11.57 9.89
CA GLY A 524 -47.80 12.64 10.89
C GLY A 524 -48.44 12.24 12.22
N GLY A 525 -47.66 12.33 13.31
CA GLY A 525 -48.13 11.97 14.66
C GLY A 525 -48.11 10.46 14.97
N LEU A 526 -47.55 9.60 14.10
CA LEU A 526 -47.29 8.21 14.45
C LEU A 526 -46.34 8.13 15.66
N ASN A 527 -46.59 7.22 16.57
CA ASN A 527 -45.86 7.09 17.83
C ASN A 527 -46.00 5.67 18.40
N THR A 528 -45.25 5.33 19.45
CA THR A 528 -45.23 3.95 19.97
C THR A 528 -46.57 3.47 20.52
N GLN A 529 -47.51 4.37 20.86
CA GLN A 529 -48.83 4.01 21.38
C GLN A 529 -49.81 3.61 20.29
N ASN A 530 -49.59 4.04 19.04
CA ASN A 530 -50.56 3.89 17.96
C ASN A 530 -50.04 3.10 16.74
N LEU A 531 -48.85 2.49 16.82
CA LEU A 531 -48.26 1.63 15.78
C LEU A 531 -49.16 0.46 15.34
N GLU A 532 -50.04 0.01 16.22
CA GLU A 532 -50.91 -1.15 15.98
C GLU A 532 -52.36 -0.77 15.65
N THR A 533 -52.76 0.47 15.94
CA THR A 533 -54.16 0.92 15.87
C THR A 533 -54.39 2.02 14.86
N ALA A 534 -53.38 2.85 14.57
CA ALA A 534 -53.51 3.94 13.63
C ALA A 534 -53.56 3.41 12.19
N SER A 535 -54.56 3.85 11.43
CA SER A 535 -54.69 3.50 10.02
C SER A 535 -53.75 4.38 9.19
N LEU A 536 -52.68 3.78 8.65
CA LEU A 536 -51.78 4.45 7.71
C LEU A 536 -52.50 4.75 6.38
N PRO A 537 -51.93 5.56 5.47
CA PRO A 537 -52.55 5.87 4.17
C PRO A 537 -52.94 4.66 3.32
N MET A 538 -52.35 3.49 3.58
CA MET A 538 -52.68 2.21 2.95
C MET A 538 -53.82 1.42 3.63
N GLY A 539 -54.50 2.00 4.63
CA GLY A 539 -55.66 1.43 5.31
C GLY A 539 -55.34 0.35 6.35
N LYS A 540 -54.07 0.21 6.76
CA LYS A 540 -53.60 -0.79 7.73
C LYS A 540 -52.71 -0.12 8.78
N SER A 541 -52.57 -0.72 9.94
CA SER A 541 -51.55 -0.30 10.91
C SER A 541 -50.15 -0.72 10.47
N ALA A 542 -49.11 -0.12 11.05
CA ALA A 542 -47.72 -0.43 10.70
C ALA A 542 -47.43 -1.92 10.95
N LEU A 543 -47.86 -2.44 12.09
CA LEU A 543 -47.66 -3.87 12.42
C LEU A 543 -48.40 -4.78 11.44
N GLN A 544 -49.65 -4.45 11.08
CA GLN A 544 -50.41 -5.26 10.14
C GLN A 544 -49.77 -5.26 8.74
N ALA A 545 -49.34 -4.08 8.26
CA ALA A 545 -48.67 -3.96 6.98
C ALA A 545 -47.36 -4.77 6.93
N ILE A 546 -46.59 -4.79 8.02
CA ILE A 546 -45.39 -5.63 8.14
C ILE A 546 -45.77 -7.11 8.17
N LYS A 547 -46.75 -7.51 9.00
CA LYS A 547 -47.20 -8.90 9.13
C LYS A 547 -47.85 -9.46 7.86
N ASP A 548 -48.23 -8.64 6.90
CA ASP A 548 -48.76 -9.09 5.60
C ASP A 548 -47.66 -9.39 4.56
N ARG A 549 -46.39 -9.07 4.83
CA ARG A 549 -45.28 -9.29 3.89
C ARG A 549 -44.82 -10.75 3.87
N ASP A 550 -44.31 -11.21 2.73
CA ASP A 550 -43.68 -12.52 2.62
C ASP A 550 -42.24 -12.53 3.15
N SER A 551 -41.53 -11.41 2.98
CA SER A 551 -40.16 -11.22 3.47
C SER A 551 -39.90 -9.79 3.94
N LEU A 552 -38.94 -9.69 4.86
CA LEU A 552 -38.46 -8.43 5.42
C LEU A 552 -36.98 -8.59 5.77
N GLY A 553 -36.10 -7.93 5.04
CA GLY A 553 -34.67 -7.98 5.33
C GLY A 553 -34.28 -6.99 6.42
N LYS A 554 -34.77 -5.74 6.30
CA LYS A 554 -34.35 -4.64 7.16
C LYS A 554 -35.55 -3.83 7.67
N LEU A 555 -35.54 -3.43 8.93
CA LEU A 555 -36.55 -2.57 9.56
C LEU A 555 -35.87 -1.34 10.16
N TYR A 556 -36.17 -0.17 9.65
CA TYR A 556 -35.71 1.12 10.17
C TYR A 556 -36.85 1.79 10.93
N ILE A 557 -36.63 2.18 12.18
CA ILE A 557 -37.66 2.80 13.02
C ILE A 557 -37.14 4.15 13.52
N MET A 558 -37.87 5.23 13.26
CA MET A 558 -37.58 6.57 13.81
C MET A 558 -38.86 7.15 14.42
N LEU A 559 -38.94 7.07 15.74
CA LEU A 559 -40.10 7.49 16.54
C LEU A 559 -39.62 8.08 17.86
N GLY A 560 -40.44 8.97 18.43
CA GLY A 560 -40.24 9.52 19.78
C GLY A 560 -40.41 11.03 19.85
N THR A 561 -40.25 11.77 18.75
CA THR A 561 -40.45 13.23 18.69
C THR A 561 -41.82 13.66 19.24
N ASN A 562 -42.86 12.84 19.02
CA ASN A 562 -44.22 13.09 19.50
C ASN A 562 -44.47 12.64 20.96
N GLU A 563 -43.50 11.98 21.60
CA GLU A 563 -43.65 11.34 22.91
C GLU A 563 -42.68 11.86 23.97
N VAL A 564 -41.59 12.51 23.57
CA VAL A 564 -40.60 13.08 24.50
C VAL A 564 -41.19 14.08 25.50
N ILE A 565 -42.37 14.64 25.20
CA ILE A 565 -43.11 15.57 26.07
C ILE A 565 -43.65 14.91 27.35
N TYR A 566 -43.83 13.58 27.37
CA TYR A 566 -44.39 12.87 28.53
C TYR A 566 -43.32 12.50 29.57
N ASN A 567 -42.04 12.55 29.20
CA ASN A 567 -40.89 12.19 30.06
C ASN A 567 -40.95 10.76 30.64
N GLU A 568 -41.68 9.85 29.98
CA GLU A 568 -41.88 8.45 30.36
C GLU A 568 -40.96 7.52 29.54
N LYS A 569 -39.64 7.78 29.59
CA LYS A 569 -38.65 7.11 28.72
C LYS A 569 -38.72 5.57 28.76
N ASP A 570 -39.00 4.99 29.93
CA ASP A 570 -38.96 3.54 30.13
C ASP A 570 -40.23 2.86 29.59
N GLU A 571 -41.39 3.49 29.73
CA GLU A 571 -42.64 2.97 29.15
C GLU A 571 -42.64 3.15 27.62
N PHE A 572 -42.12 4.28 27.14
CA PHE A 572 -41.84 4.51 25.73
C PHE A 572 -40.94 3.40 25.14
N ALA A 573 -39.78 3.14 25.77
CA ALA A 573 -38.86 2.10 25.32
C ALA A 573 -39.47 0.69 25.39
N LYS A 574 -40.31 0.41 26.39
CA LYS A 574 -41.06 -0.85 26.49
C LYS A 574 -41.99 -1.03 25.28
N ARG A 575 -42.84 -0.05 24.96
CA ARG A 575 -43.75 -0.12 23.79
C ARG A 575 -42.98 -0.27 22.48
N TYR A 576 -41.86 0.45 22.36
CA TYR A 576 -40.96 0.34 21.22
C TYR A 576 -40.38 -1.09 21.07
N GLY A 577 -39.91 -1.66 22.18
CA GLY A 577 -39.40 -3.03 22.25
C GLY A 577 -40.45 -4.09 21.96
N ASP A 578 -41.67 -3.94 22.48
CA ASP A 578 -42.79 -4.84 22.24
C ASP A 578 -43.18 -4.88 20.75
N PHE A 579 -43.11 -3.74 20.06
CA PHE A 579 -43.31 -3.69 18.61
C PHE A 579 -42.23 -4.49 17.86
N ILE A 580 -40.95 -4.31 18.23
CA ILE A 580 -39.82 -5.06 17.63
C ILE A 580 -40.01 -6.57 17.82
N ASP A 581 -40.37 -7.01 19.02
CA ASP A 581 -40.63 -8.41 19.32
C ASP A 581 -41.74 -8.98 18.42
N LYS A 582 -42.86 -8.25 18.28
CA LYS A 582 -43.98 -8.66 17.42
C LYS A 582 -43.63 -8.73 15.93
N VAL A 583 -42.66 -7.93 15.45
CA VAL A 583 -42.13 -8.09 14.09
C VAL A 583 -41.30 -9.36 13.99
N ARG A 584 -40.42 -9.61 14.96
CA ARG A 584 -39.53 -10.77 15.00
C ARG A 584 -40.23 -12.11 15.20
N GLU A 585 -41.44 -12.11 15.78
CA GLU A 585 -42.33 -13.27 15.76
C GLU A 585 -42.54 -13.82 14.34
N LYS A 586 -42.63 -12.94 13.34
CA LYS A 586 -42.78 -13.35 11.92
C LYS A 586 -41.46 -13.40 11.18
N PHE A 587 -40.56 -12.46 11.43
CA PHE A 587 -39.28 -12.33 10.74
C PHE A 587 -38.12 -12.42 11.74
N PRO A 588 -37.73 -13.63 12.17
CA PRO A 588 -36.71 -13.79 13.22
C PRO A 588 -35.35 -13.23 12.82
N ASP A 589 -35.02 -13.26 11.53
CA ASP A 589 -33.71 -12.83 10.99
C ASP A 589 -33.69 -11.36 10.54
N VAL A 590 -34.74 -10.57 10.82
CA VAL A 590 -34.80 -9.17 10.39
C VAL A 590 -33.71 -8.33 11.08
N ILE A 591 -32.98 -7.57 10.27
CA ILE A 591 -32.03 -6.56 10.75
C ILE A 591 -32.82 -5.33 11.17
N VAL A 592 -32.75 -4.94 12.45
CA VAL A 592 -33.52 -3.81 12.98
C VAL A 592 -32.60 -2.64 13.30
N TYR A 593 -32.92 -1.46 12.77
CA TYR A 593 -32.27 -0.19 13.04
C TYR A 593 -33.20 0.74 13.81
N ILE A 594 -32.80 1.11 15.02
CA ILE A 594 -33.39 2.18 15.82
C ILE A 594 -32.67 3.47 15.48
N GLN A 595 -33.37 4.45 14.92
CA GLN A 595 -32.82 5.77 14.63
C GLN A 595 -33.07 6.70 15.82
N SER A 596 -32.03 7.42 16.23
CA SER A 596 -32.15 8.45 17.27
C SER A 596 -33.17 9.53 16.86
N ILE A 597 -33.88 10.07 17.84
CA ILE A 597 -34.73 11.25 17.70
C ILE A 597 -33.84 12.46 17.39
N LEU A 598 -34.15 13.20 16.33
CA LEU A 598 -33.40 14.40 15.92
C LEU A 598 -33.53 15.54 16.95
N PRO A 599 -32.52 16.41 17.09
CA PRO A 599 -32.66 17.63 17.87
C PRO A 599 -33.64 18.59 17.19
N ILE A 600 -34.14 19.57 17.96
CA ILE A 600 -34.93 20.70 17.44
C ILE A 600 -34.15 22.00 17.62
N THR A 601 -34.50 23.05 16.87
CA THR A 601 -33.81 24.34 16.99
C THR A 601 -34.10 24.99 18.35
N LYS A 602 -33.19 25.84 18.84
CA LYS A 602 -33.39 26.57 20.12
C LYS A 602 -34.63 27.46 20.10
N GLU A 603 -34.90 28.10 18.96
CA GLU A 603 -36.09 28.95 18.77
C GLU A 603 -37.36 28.11 18.90
N LYS A 604 -37.35 26.90 18.33
CA LYS A 604 -38.48 26.00 18.42
C LYS A 604 -38.66 25.49 19.84
N GLU A 605 -37.58 25.04 20.49
CA GLU A 605 -37.58 24.60 21.88
C GLU A 605 -38.16 25.65 22.85
N ALA A 606 -37.95 26.95 22.58
CA ALA A 606 -38.53 28.03 23.36
C ALA A 606 -40.07 28.17 23.22
N THR A 607 -40.66 27.61 22.16
CA THR A 607 -42.08 27.79 21.82
C THR A 607 -42.93 26.52 21.92
N VAL A 608 -42.30 25.35 22.05
CA VAL A 608 -43.02 24.07 22.20
C VAL A 608 -42.60 23.30 23.45
N SER A 609 -43.41 22.30 23.81
CA SER A 609 -43.16 21.44 24.98
C SER A 609 -42.02 20.42 24.77
N ILE A 610 -41.58 20.19 23.53
CA ILE A 610 -40.44 19.35 23.20
C ILE A 610 -39.15 20.05 23.66
N LYS A 611 -38.28 19.33 24.39
CA LYS A 611 -36.98 19.82 24.86
C LYS A 611 -35.85 18.96 24.33
N ASN A 612 -34.75 19.58 23.90
CA ASN A 612 -33.54 18.89 23.46
C ASN A 612 -32.95 18.04 24.59
N SER A 613 -33.04 18.50 25.85
CA SER A 613 -32.64 17.72 27.02
C SER A 613 -33.48 16.43 27.19
N SER A 614 -34.79 16.50 26.96
CA SER A 614 -35.65 15.31 26.96
C SER A 614 -35.32 14.38 25.80
N ILE A 615 -35.01 14.92 24.61
CA ILE A 615 -34.57 14.13 23.45
C ILE A 615 -33.30 13.33 23.77
N VAL A 616 -32.30 13.95 24.40
CA VAL A 616 -31.07 13.27 24.85
C VAL A 616 -31.39 12.08 25.76
N ILE A 617 -32.25 12.27 26.76
CA ILE A 617 -32.66 11.22 27.70
C ILE A 617 -33.35 10.04 26.99
N HIS A 618 -34.22 10.33 26.01
CA HIS A 618 -34.90 9.28 25.25
C HIS A 618 -33.95 8.56 24.29
N ASN A 619 -33.00 9.27 23.68
CA ASN A 619 -31.97 8.70 22.82
C ASN A 619 -31.02 7.78 23.57
N GLU A 620 -30.61 8.16 24.79
CA GLU A 620 -29.83 7.29 25.68
C GLU A 620 -30.60 5.99 25.97
N ARG A 621 -31.90 6.09 26.29
CA ARG A 621 -32.73 4.91 26.53
C ARG A 621 -32.97 4.07 25.27
N LEU A 622 -33.11 4.69 24.09
CA LEU A 622 -33.23 3.97 22.82
C LEU A 622 -31.94 3.22 22.45
N LEU A 623 -30.78 3.78 22.79
CA LEU A 623 -29.50 3.09 22.62
C LEU A 623 -29.36 1.88 23.56
N GLU A 624 -29.81 2.01 24.81
CA GLU A 624 -29.91 0.88 25.74
C GLU A 624 -30.90 -0.18 25.23
N LEU A 625 -32.08 0.23 24.76
CA LEU A 625 -33.06 -0.67 24.15
C LEU A 625 -32.47 -1.40 22.94
N ALA A 626 -31.71 -0.70 22.09
CA ALA A 626 -31.03 -1.32 20.96
C ALA A 626 -30.12 -2.46 21.43
N LYS A 627 -29.32 -2.23 22.48
CA LYS A 627 -28.49 -3.27 23.11
C LYS A 627 -29.32 -4.44 23.64
N GLU A 628 -30.35 -4.14 24.45
CA GLU A 628 -31.25 -5.14 25.06
C GLU A 628 -31.95 -6.01 24.03
N LYS A 629 -32.55 -5.36 23.03
CA LYS A 629 -33.33 -5.99 21.96
C LYS A 629 -32.47 -6.47 20.84
N GLN A 630 -31.16 -6.47 20.97
CA GLN A 630 -30.33 -6.97 19.91
C GLN A 630 -30.64 -6.27 18.55
N CYS A 631 -30.64 -4.94 18.53
CA CYS A 631 -30.85 -4.09 17.36
C CYS A 631 -29.70 -3.10 17.13
N TYR A 632 -29.60 -2.55 15.92
CA TYR A 632 -28.64 -1.52 15.53
C TYR A 632 -29.17 -0.12 15.88
N TYR A 633 -28.30 0.82 16.20
CA TYR A 633 -28.66 2.20 16.54
C TYR A 633 -27.98 3.20 15.59
N ILE A 634 -28.76 4.07 14.95
CA ILE A 634 -28.28 5.12 14.05
C ILE A 634 -28.32 6.45 14.80
N ASP A 635 -27.15 7.04 15.07
CA ASP A 635 -27.02 8.28 15.88
C ASP A 635 -27.12 9.56 15.02
N LEU A 636 -28.30 9.78 14.45
CA LEU A 636 -28.63 11.01 13.72
C LEU A 636 -28.58 12.25 14.63
N HIS A 637 -28.88 12.10 15.92
CA HIS A 637 -28.93 13.20 16.86
C HIS A 637 -27.55 13.85 17.03
N SER A 638 -26.52 13.04 17.27
CA SER A 638 -25.15 13.56 17.36
C SER A 638 -24.64 14.13 16.04
N TYR A 639 -25.12 13.61 14.90
CA TYR A 639 -24.74 14.11 13.58
C TYR A 639 -25.34 15.48 13.26
N PHE A 640 -26.60 15.72 13.62
CA PHE A 640 -27.33 16.94 13.24
C PHE A 640 -27.33 18.05 14.30
N LYS A 641 -26.85 17.80 15.52
CA LYS A 641 -26.80 18.83 16.57
C LYS A 641 -25.62 19.80 16.40
N ASP A 642 -25.81 21.04 16.83
CA ASP A 642 -24.77 22.04 17.00
C ASP A 642 -23.96 21.82 18.29
N GLU A 643 -23.00 22.70 18.56
CA GLU A 643 -22.19 22.72 19.79
C GLU A 643 -23.02 22.87 21.08
N ASN A 644 -24.26 23.34 20.98
CA ASN A 644 -25.19 23.51 22.09
C ASN A 644 -26.18 22.34 22.24
N GLY A 645 -26.08 21.32 21.39
CA GLY A 645 -26.99 20.18 21.39
C GLY A 645 -28.36 20.45 20.76
N ALA A 646 -28.51 21.54 20.01
CA ALA A 646 -29.75 21.89 19.28
C ALA A 646 -29.58 21.71 17.77
N LEU A 647 -30.67 21.64 17.02
CA LEU A 647 -30.59 21.64 15.55
C LEU A 647 -30.16 23.05 15.07
N PRO A 648 -29.12 23.18 14.23
CA PRO A 648 -28.78 24.47 13.65
C PRO A 648 -29.94 25.07 12.86
N TYR A 649 -30.24 26.36 13.07
CA TYR A 649 -31.31 27.06 12.36
C TYR A 649 -31.16 26.99 10.83
N SER A 650 -29.91 26.97 10.33
CA SER A 650 -29.62 26.90 8.90
C SER A 650 -30.01 25.58 8.23
N ILE A 651 -30.18 24.51 9.01
CA ILE A 651 -30.52 23.18 8.50
C ILE A 651 -31.92 22.72 8.91
N GLY A 652 -32.46 23.30 9.99
CA GLY A 652 -33.86 23.19 10.35
C GLY A 652 -34.73 23.82 9.27
N GLY A 653 -35.74 23.08 8.81
CA GLY A 653 -36.83 23.61 8.00
C GLY A 653 -37.55 24.74 8.74
N SER A 654 -38.50 25.38 8.06
CA SER A 654 -39.19 26.58 8.56
C SER A 654 -39.88 26.41 9.92
N ASP A 655 -40.12 25.17 10.36
CA ASP A 655 -40.78 24.87 11.64
C ASP A 655 -39.82 24.57 12.81
N GLY A 656 -38.51 24.47 12.54
CA GLY A 656 -37.46 24.17 13.53
C GLY A 656 -37.48 22.74 14.09
N ILE A 657 -38.24 21.82 13.45
CA ILE A 657 -38.31 20.39 13.81
C ILE A 657 -37.87 19.52 12.63
N HIS A 658 -38.36 19.80 11.42
CA HIS A 658 -38.00 19.02 10.23
C HIS A 658 -36.66 19.49 9.67
N LEU A 659 -35.99 18.63 8.93
CA LEU A 659 -34.82 19.03 8.14
C LEU A 659 -35.24 19.73 6.85
N GLY A 660 -34.40 20.61 6.32
CA GLY A 660 -34.55 21.09 4.95
C GLY A 660 -34.37 19.96 3.92
N PRO A 661 -34.92 20.06 2.70
CA PRO A 661 -34.80 19.03 1.66
C PRO A 661 -33.38 18.54 1.37
N VAL A 662 -32.39 19.44 1.39
CA VAL A 662 -30.97 19.09 1.19
C VAL A 662 -30.47 18.22 2.34
N HIS A 663 -30.86 18.54 3.57
CA HIS A 663 -30.40 17.85 4.77
C HIS A 663 -31.08 16.49 4.96
N TYR A 664 -32.27 16.25 4.40
CA TYR A 664 -32.78 14.89 4.28
C TYR A 664 -31.99 14.02 3.30
N ARG A 665 -31.37 14.60 2.26
CA ARG A 665 -30.42 13.86 1.39
C ARG A 665 -29.10 13.58 2.11
N GLU A 666 -28.65 14.50 2.97
CA GLU A 666 -27.52 14.26 3.86
C GLU A 666 -27.84 13.13 4.85
N LEU A 667 -29.04 13.12 5.44
CA LEU A 667 -29.53 12.02 6.29
C LEU A 667 -29.53 10.70 5.52
N ALA A 668 -30.05 10.68 4.29
CA ALA A 668 -30.02 9.47 3.46
C ALA A 668 -28.59 9.01 3.17
N THR A 669 -27.67 9.94 2.90
CA THR A 669 -26.24 9.65 2.75
C THR A 669 -25.66 9.07 4.04
N TYR A 670 -26.02 9.64 5.19
CA TYR A 670 -25.63 9.12 6.50
C TYR A 670 -26.13 7.68 6.70
N LEU A 671 -27.38 7.37 6.35
CA LEU A 671 -27.90 5.99 6.42
C LEU A 671 -27.11 5.04 5.51
N LYS A 672 -26.70 5.48 4.32
CA LYS A 672 -25.86 4.69 3.41
C LYS A 672 -24.46 4.45 3.98
N GLU A 673 -23.92 5.43 4.70
CA GLU A 673 -22.65 5.31 5.41
C GLU A 673 -22.78 4.46 6.69
N HIS A 674 -23.98 4.25 7.24
CA HIS A 674 -24.19 3.55 8.51
C HIS A 674 -25.07 2.30 8.31
N ALA A 675 -24.76 1.55 7.25
CA ALA A 675 -25.37 0.28 6.89
C ALA A 675 -24.52 -0.90 7.42
N VAL A 676 -25.17 -2.02 7.73
CA VAL A 676 -24.48 -3.22 8.25
C VAL A 676 -24.22 -4.17 7.08
N PRO A 677 -22.99 -4.71 6.92
CA PRO A 677 -22.69 -5.60 5.81
C PRO A 677 -23.57 -6.85 5.81
N GLU A 678 -24.15 -7.22 4.66
CA GLU A 678 -24.95 -8.44 4.53
C GLU A 678 -24.05 -9.67 4.70
N THR A 679 -24.22 -10.41 5.80
CA THR A 679 -23.58 -11.72 5.98
C THR A 679 -24.31 -12.79 5.17
N GLY A 680 -23.90 -13.00 3.92
CA GLY A 680 -24.20 -14.22 3.16
C GLY A 680 -25.66 -14.42 2.69
N VAL A 681 -25.87 -14.18 1.39
CA VAL A 681 -26.99 -14.66 0.55
C VAL A 681 -28.39 -14.14 0.92
N VAL A 682 -28.86 -13.08 0.21
CA VAL A 682 -30.03 -13.17 -0.67
C VAL A 682 -29.86 -12.21 -1.86
N LYS A 683 -29.70 -12.73 -3.07
CA LYS A 683 -30.01 -11.95 -4.29
C LYS A 683 -31.53 -11.80 -4.36
N ILE A 684 -32.06 -10.62 -4.05
CA ILE A 684 -33.44 -10.26 -4.41
C ILE A 684 -33.42 -9.50 -5.73
N ALA A 685 -34.41 -9.81 -6.56
CA ALA A 685 -34.50 -9.43 -7.96
C ALA A 685 -34.30 -7.92 -8.19
N LYS A 686 -33.56 -7.60 -9.26
CA LYS A 686 -33.48 -6.25 -9.85
C LYS A 686 -34.90 -5.77 -10.15
N ASN A 687 -35.46 -4.90 -9.31
CA ASN A 687 -36.57 -4.08 -9.73
C ASN A 687 -36.02 -3.08 -10.74
N LYS A 688 -36.37 -3.28 -12.02
CA LYS A 688 -36.10 -2.30 -13.07
C LYS A 688 -36.69 -0.97 -12.61
N VAL A 689 -35.83 0.04 -12.47
CA VAL A 689 -36.25 1.44 -12.31
C VAL A 689 -37.34 1.71 -13.34
N LYS A 690 -38.55 2.07 -12.89
CA LYS A 690 -39.65 2.44 -13.79
C LYS A 690 -39.28 3.76 -14.47
N THR A 691 -38.65 3.68 -15.63
CA THR A 691 -38.37 4.84 -16.48
C THR A 691 -39.64 5.24 -17.22
N PHE A 692 -39.85 6.55 -17.42
CA PHE A 692 -40.91 7.07 -18.28
C PHE A 692 -40.73 6.59 -19.73
N ALA A 693 -41.82 6.58 -20.50
CA ALA A 693 -41.88 5.96 -21.82
C ALA A 693 -40.99 6.63 -22.91
N GLY A 694 -40.35 7.77 -22.63
CA GLY A 694 -39.45 8.44 -23.56
C GLY A 694 -38.87 9.75 -23.03
N LYS A 695 -38.25 10.55 -23.90
CA LYS A 695 -37.99 11.99 -23.66
C LYS A 695 -39.09 12.77 -24.38
N GLY A 696 -40.02 13.32 -23.63
CA GLY A 696 -41.10 14.16 -24.14
C GLY A 696 -40.61 15.36 -24.96
N LYS A 697 -41.52 15.99 -25.70
CA LYS A 697 -41.23 17.18 -26.52
C LYS A 697 -40.92 18.40 -25.65
N TYR A 698 -41.44 18.44 -24.42
CA TYR A 698 -41.31 19.56 -23.51
C TYR A 698 -40.30 19.26 -22.40
N ASP A 699 -39.47 20.25 -22.10
CA ASP A 699 -38.56 20.18 -20.96
C ASP A 699 -39.34 20.47 -19.66
N THR A 700 -39.91 19.41 -19.07
CA THR A 700 -40.71 19.50 -17.85
C THR A 700 -39.90 20.06 -16.68
N VAL A 701 -38.58 19.88 -16.66
CA VAL A 701 -37.69 20.44 -15.63
C VAL A 701 -37.60 21.95 -15.79
N LYS A 702 -37.28 22.43 -16.99
CA LYS A 702 -37.20 23.88 -17.25
C LYS A 702 -38.51 24.61 -16.98
N ILE A 703 -39.65 23.97 -17.28
CA ILE A 703 -40.98 24.50 -16.94
C ILE A 703 -41.13 24.57 -15.41
N GLY A 704 -40.84 23.48 -14.71
CA GLY A 704 -40.92 23.42 -13.25
C GLY A 704 -40.02 24.45 -12.56
N ASP A 705 -38.76 24.56 -12.97
CA ASP A 705 -37.82 25.58 -12.48
C ASP A 705 -38.34 27.00 -12.71
N SER A 706 -39.02 27.24 -13.83
CA SER A 706 -39.59 28.55 -14.16
C SER A 706 -40.80 28.88 -13.27
N VAL A 707 -41.60 27.88 -12.88
CA VAL A 707 -42.69 28.03 -11.92
C VAL A 707 -42.11 28.32 -10.52
N VAL A 708 -41.14 27.52 -10.07
CA VAL A 708 -40.47 27.68 -8.77
C VAL A 708 -39.81 29.06 -8.62
N LYS A 709 -39.26 29.62 -9.70
CA LYS A 709 -38.63 30.96 -9.69
C LYS A 709 -39.61 32.14 -9.72
N LYS A 710 -40.82 31.95 -10.26
CA LYS A 710 -41.78 33.04 -10.51
C LYS A 710 -42.89 33.13 -9.45
N ILE A 711 -43.07 32.09 -8.66
CA ILE A 711 -44.06 32.01 -7.61
C ILE A 711 -43.34 32.03 -6.26
N GLU A 712 -43.88 32.77 -5.31
CA GLU A 712 -43.36 32.84 -3.95
C GLU A 712 -43.86 31.64 -3.15
N PHE A 713 -42.92 30.89 -2.56
CA PHE A 713 -43.18 29.74 -1.70
C PHE A 713 -42.62 30.03 -0.31
N LYS A 714 -43.31 29.54 0.73
CA LYS A 714 -42.81 29.58 2.11
C LYS A 714 -41.69 28.57 2.32
N ASP A 715 -41.74 27.46 1.59
CA ASP A 715 -40.72 26.41 1.63
C ASP A 715 -39.78 26.50 0.41
N THR A 716 -38.55 26.02 0.56
CA THR A 716 -37.62 25.90 -0.57
C THR A 716 -37.95 24.63 -1.35
N LEU A 717 -38.59 24.77 -2.51
CA LEU A 717 -38.94 23.63 -3.34
C LEU A 717 -37.75 23.15 -4.18
N LEU A 718 -37.42 21.85 -4.09
CA LEU A 718 -36.37 21.23 -4.89
C LEU A 718 -36.93 20.11 -5.77
N LYS A 719 -36.36 19.95 -6.98
CA LYS A 719 -36.70 18.83 -7.86
C LYS A 719 -36.39 17.50 -7.16
N VAL A 720 -37.36 16.59 -7.15
CA VAL A 720 -37.22 15.21 -6.67
C VAL A 720 -36.97 14.23 -7.83
N ALA A 721 -36.61 12.99 -7.48
CA ALA A 721 -36.35 11.93 -8.45
C ALA A 721 -37.63 11.54 -9.21
N ASP A 722 -37.46 11.03 -10.43
CA ASP A 722 -38.58 10.66 -11.31
C ASP A 722 -39.45 9.53 -10.73
N SER A 723 -38.85 8.64 -9.93
CA SER A 723 -39.57 7.61 -9.16
C SER A 723 -40.59 8.19 -8.18
N MET A 724 -40.33 9.37 -7.62
CA MET A 724 -41.22 10.06 -6.68
C MET A 724 -42.45 10.65 -7.35
N VAL A 725 -42.35 10.99 -8.64
CA VAL A 725 -43.51 11.40 -9.43
C VAL A 725 -44.52 10.26 -9.51
N VAL A 726 -44.02 9.03 -9.70
CA VAL A 726 -44.82 7.81 -9.84
C VAL A 726 -45.55 7.49 -8.54
N SER A 727 -44.87 7.55 -7.41
CA SER A 727 -45.47 7.28 -6.10
C SER A 727 -46.47 8.37 -5.70
N ALA A 728 -46.09 9.65 -5.84
CA ALA A 728 -46.92 10.77 -5.40
C ALA A 728 -48.25 10.83 -6.18
N TYR A 729 -48.18 10.78 -7.52
CA TYR A 729 -49.35 10.96 -8.39
C TYR A 729 -49.95 9.63 -8.88
N LYS A 730 -49.38 8.48 -8.49
CA LYS A 730 -49.82 7.14 -8.91
C LYS A 730 -49.95 6.99 -10.44
N VAL A 731 -49.03 7.61 -11.17
CA VAL A 731 -49.08 7.66 -12.64
C VAL A 731 -48.58 6.36 -13.28
N ASP A 732 -49.23 5.94 -14.37
CA ASP A 732 -48.74 4.92 -15.29
C ASP A 732 -47.55 5.46 -16.09
N THR A 733 -46.35 4.94 -15.80
CA THR A 733 -45.10 5.40 -16.43
C THR A 733 -45.05 5.15 -17.93
N SER A 734 -45.81 4.18 -18.44
CA SER A 734 -45.91 3.92 -19.89
C SER A 734 -46.68 5.01 -20.64
N LYS A 735 -47.46 5.82 -19.92
CA LYS A 735 -48.29 6.89 -20.48
C LYS A 735 -47.73 8.29 -20.21
N ILE A 736 -46.59 8.40 -19.54
CA ILE A 736 -45.87 9.65 -19.29
C ILE A 736 -44.64 9.72 -20.20
N ALA A 737 -44.52 10.80 -20.96
CA ALA A 737 -43.38 11.07 -21.83
C ALA A 737 -42.27 11.85 -21.11
N SER A 738 -42.61 12.70 -20.13
CA SER A 738 -41.65 13.34 -19.23
C SER A 738 -42.40 13.87 -18.02
N ALA A 739 -41.74 13.97 -16.87
CA ALA A 739 -42.31 14.66 -15.72
C ALA A 739 -41.23 15.29 -14.83
N SER A 740 -41.64 16.26 -14.03
CA SER A 740 -40.83 16.85 -12.96
C SER A 740 -41.73 17.12 -11.76
N LEU A 741 -41.19 16.96 -10.56
CA LEU A 741 -41.88 17.25 -9.31
C LEU A 741 -40.90 17.99 -8.40
N TYR A 742 -41.39 19.02 -7.72
CA TYR A 742 -40.67 19.86 -6.79
C TYR A 742 -41.42 19.88 -5.48
N LEU A 743 -40.74 19.49 -4.40
CA LEU A 743 -41.30 19.39 -3.06
C LEU A 743 -40.43 20.21 -2.09
N GLY A 744 -41.08 20.80 -1.09
CA GLY A 744 -40.45 21.42 0.07
C GLY A 744 -40.25 20.39 1.20
N GLY A 745 -39.56 20.77 2.28
CA GLY A 745 -39.14 19.91 3.40
C GLY A 745 -40.27 19.20 4.17
N GLY A 746 -41.52 19.35 3.75
CA GLY A 746 -42.71 18.76 4.37
C GLY A 746 -43.38 19.67 5.40
N ALA A 747 -42.78 20.84 5.69
CA ALA A 747 -43.32 21.83 6.62
C ALA A 747 -44.56 22.56 6.07
N THR A 748 -44.72 22.57 4.74
CA THR A 748 -45.90 23.13 4.06
C THR A 748 -46.44 22.15 3.02
N ALA A 749 -47.67 22.39 2.57
CA ALA A 749 -48.29 21.61 1.51
C ALA A 749 -47.80 22.00 0.11
N GLU A 750 -46.81 22.88 0.00
CA GLU A 750 -46.36 23.48 -1.26
C GLU A 750 -45.68 22.45 -2.17
N GLU A 751 -46.07 22.46 -3.44
CA GLU A 751 -45.47 21.61 -4.46
C GLU A 751 -45.68 22.19 -5.86
N VAL A 752 -44.77 21.82 -6.78
CA VAL A 752 -44.92 22.06 -8.22
C VAL A 752 -44.72 20.75 -8.95
N ALA A 753 -45.66 20.34 -9.79
CA ALA A 753 -45.53 19.18 -10.66
C ALA A 753 -45.79 19.55 -12.12
N VAL A 754 -45.00 19.01 -13.03
CA VAL A 754 -45.19 19.18 -14.48
C VAL A 754 -45.17 17.82 -15.13
N PHE A 755 -46.22 17.50 -15.89
CA PHE A 755 -46.35 16.26 -16.63
C PHE A 755 -46.47 16.55 -18.12
N GLU A 756 -45.78 15.76 -18.94
CA GLU A 756 -46.11 15.57 -20.35
C GLU A 756 -46.62 14.14 -20.53
N ALA A 757 -47.91 14.00 -20.82
CA ALA A 757 -48.51 12.73 -21.17
C ALA A 757 -48.16 12.31 -22.61
N THR A 758 -48.21 11.01 -22.88
CA THR A 758 -48.06 10.45 -24.24
C THR A 758 -49.20 10.86 -25.17
N ASP A 759 -50.41 11.09 -24.64
CA ASP A 759 -51.58 11.58 -25.38
C ASP A 759 -52.45 12.54 -24.54
N GLU A 760 -53.39 13.24 -25.21
CA GLU A 760 -54.28 14.20 -24.54
C GLU A 760 -55.34 13.53 -23.65
N LYS A 761 -55.67 12.26 -23.89
CA LYS A 761 -56.65 11.53 -23.08
C LYS A 761 -56.09 11.30 -21.68
N TYR A 762 -54.83 10.87 -21.59
CA TYR A 762 -54.15 10.67 -20.33
C TYR A 762 -53.79 12.00 -19.64
N ALA A 763 -53.51 13.07 -20.39
CA ALA A 763 -53.41 14.41 -19.82
C ALA A 763 -54.71 14.88 -19.14
N LYS A 764 -55.88 14.55 -19.71
CA LYS A 764 -57.18 14.79 -19.06
C LYS A 764 -57.40 13.92 -17.82
N GLU A 765 -56.93 12.68 -17.83
CA GLU A 765 -56.99 11.78 -16.68
C GLU A 765 -56.12 12.29 -15.52
N LEU A 766 -54.91 12.78 -15.82
CA LEU A 766 -54.05 13.46 -14.85
C LEU A 766 -54.77 14.65 -14.20
N GLU A 767 -55.29 15.58 -15.01
CA GLU A 767 -55.98 16.79 -14.55
C GLU A 767 -57.22 16.50 -13.70
N ASN A 768 -58.06 15.55 -14.10
CA ASN A 768 -59.39 15.36 -13.52
C ASN A 768 -59.48 14.25 -12.47
N VAL A 769 -58.49 13.34 -12.40
CA VAL A 769 -58.52 12.18 -11.50
C VAL A 769 -57.27 12.14 -10.63
N LEU A 770 -56.09 11.95 -11.24
CA LEU A 770 -54.87 11.63 -10.49
C LEU A 770 -54.36 12.82 -9.65
N VAL A 771 -54.43 14.04 -10.19
CA VAL A 771 -54.08 15.26 -9.47
C VAL A 771 -55.07 15.51 -8.32
N PRO A 772 -56.41 15.52 -8.51
CA PRO A 772 -57.36 15.60 -7.40
C PRO A 772 -57.16 14.54 -6.32
N GLU A 773 -56.90 13.28 -6.68
CA GLU A 773 -56.64 12.23 -5.70
C GLU A 773 -55.37 12.49 -4.88
N ARG A 774 -54.30 13.00 -5.50
CA ARG A 774 -53.08 13.42 -4.78
C ARG A 774 -53.41 14.52 -3.78
N ILE A 775 -54.24 15.48 -4.17
CA ILE A 775 -54.61 16.61 -3.32
C ILE A 775 -55.48 16.16 -2.14
N GLU A 776 -56.43 15.25 -2.35
CA GLU A 776 -57.21 14.66 -1.24
C GLU A 776 -56.35 13.87 -0.27
N ARG A 777 -55.35 13.12 -0.76
CA ARG A 777 -54.35 12.48 0.12
C ARG A 777 -53.58 13.51 0.96
N LYS A 778 -53.08 14.58 0.33
CA LYS A 778 -52.40 15.67 1.08
C LYS A 778 -53.34 16.35 2.08
N LYS A 779 -54.63 16.54 1.75
CA LYS A 779 -55.61 17.07 2.71
C LYS A 779 -55.71 16.18 3.94
N LEU A 780 -55.71 14.85 3.77
CA LEU A 780 -55.72 13.93 4.90
C LEU A 780 -54.46 14.06 5.77
N ASP A 781 -53.29 14.21 5.12
CA ASP A 781 -52.00 14.35 5.79
C ASP A 781 -51.88 15.67 6.59
N PHE A 782 -52.42 16.77 6.07
CA PHE A 782 -52.28 18.10 6.67
C PHE A 782 -53.46 18.52 7.57
N LYS A 783 -54.66 17.94 7.42
CA LYS A 783 -55.87 18.36 8.16
C LYS A 783 -55.70 18.28 9.68
N ASN A 784 -54.99 17.27 10.17
CA ASN A 784 -54.76 17.05 11.60
C ASN A 784 -53.43 17.62 12.09
N TYR A 785 -52.58 18.10 11.17
CA TYR A 785 -51.18 18.45 11.44
C TYR A 785 -50.93 19.96 11.35
N ILE A 786 -51.33 20.61 10.25
CA ILE A 786 -51.22 22.06 10.04
C ILE A 786 -52.50 22.56 9.35
N PRO A 787 -53.58 22.86 10.10
CA PRO A 787 -54.85 23.28 9.53
C PRO A 787 -54.77 24.50 8.60
N ALA A 788 -53.78 25.37 8.79
CA ALA A 788 -53.55 26.55 7.94
C ALA A 788 -53.23 26.21 6.47
N GLU A 789 -52.64 25.03 6.19
CA GLU A 789 -52.31 24.59 4.84
C GLU A 789 -53.53 24.13 4.03
N MET A 790 -54.67 23.89 4.71
CA MET A 790 -55.92 23.46 4.06
C MET A 790 -56.46 24.46 3.05
N THR A 791 -56.16 25.76 3.22
CA THR A 791 -56.56 26.81 2.28
C THR A 791 -55.90 26.64 0.92
N LYS A 792 -54.60 26.30 0.90
CA LYS A 792 -53.82 26.06 -0.34
C LYS A 792 -54.28 24.77 -1.02
N LEU A 793 -54.49 23.72 -0.24
CA LEU A 793 -54.94 22.41 -0.74
C LEU A 793 -56.38 22.43 -1.26
N SER A 794 -57.20 23.37 -0.79
CA SER A 794 -58.57 23.55 -1.29
C SER A 794 -58.62 24.35 -2.60
N ASN A 795 -57.57 25.12 -2.90
CA ASN A 795 -57.47 25.97 -4.09
C ASN A 795 -56.14 25.76 -4.85
N PRO A 796 -55.86 24.55 -5.34
CA PRO A 796 -54.67 24.28 -6.12
C PRO A 796 -54.75 24.94 -7.51
N TYR A 797 -53.62 25.36 -8.06
CA TYR A 797 -53.55 25.90 -9.40
C TYR A 797 -53.16 24.80 -10.38
N ILE A 798 -54.15 24.35 -11.17
CA ILE A 798 -53.98 23.27 -12.16
C ILE A 798 -54.25 23.84 -13.55
N VAL A 799 -53.31 23.68 -14.47
CA VAL A 799 -53.43 24.15 -15.86
C VAL A 799 -53.02 23.04 -16.83
N ARG A 800 -53.90 22.70 -17.77
CA ARG A 800 -53.61 21.78 -18.87
C ARG A 800 -53.60 22.48 -20.22
N LYS A 801 -52.64 22.14 -21.08
CA LYS A 801 -52.62 22.52 -22.50
C LYS A 801 -52.13 21.35 -23.36
N GLY A 802 -53.02 20.81 -24.16
CA GLY A 802 -52.75 19.58 -24.94
C GLY A 802 -52.36 18.44 -24.02
N LYS A 803 -51.11 17.95 -24.19
CA LYS A 803 -50.51 16.84 -23.43
C LYS A 803 -49.82 17.25 -22.12
N VAL A 804 -49.69 18.56 -21.85
CA VAL A 804 -48.95 19.07 -20.68
C VAL A 804 -49.91 19.47 -19.57
N VAL A 805 -49.62 19.05 -18.33
CA VAL A 805 -50.34 19.42 -17.11
C VAL A 805 -49.35 20.03 -16.12
N ILE A 806 -49.65 21.22 -15.60
CA ILE A 806 -48.90 21.86 -14.51
C ILE A 806 -49.80 21.91 -13.27
N VAL A 807 -49.25 21.50 -12.14
CA VAL A 807 -49.84 21.61 -10.80
C VAL A 807 -48.95 22.52 -9.97
N CYS A 808 -49.56 23.49 -9.28
CA CYS A 808 -48.88 24.36 -8.33
C CYS A 808 -49.75 24.56 -7.09
N ILE A 809 -49.20 24.22 -5.92
CA ILE A 809 -49.84 24.44 -4.62
C ILE A 809 -49.01 25.51 -3.89
N ALA A 810 -49.61 26.68 -3.66
CA ALA A 810 -48.98 27.85 -3.04
C ALA A 810 -50.04 28.76 -2.40
N ASP A 811 -49.63 29.67 -1.51
CA ASP A 811 -50.54 30.68 -0.92
C ASP A 811 -51.13 31.65 -1.96
N LYS A 812 -50.30 32.07 -2.92
CA LYS A 812 -50.68 32.95 -4.03
C LYS A 812 -49.99 32.48 -5.30
N ALA A 813 -50.76 32.01 -6.27
CA ALA A 813 -50.26 31.85 -7.63
C ALA A 813 -51.20 32.59 -8.59
N ASP A 814 -50.63 33.12 -9.67
CA ASP A 814 -51.41 33.70 -10.74
C ASP A 814 -51.63 32.64 -11.83
N LYS A 815 -52.90 32.26 -12.06
CA LYS A 815 -53.26 31.31 -13.14
C LYS A 815 -52.76 31.80 -14.50
N SER A 816 -52.72 33.12 -14.73
CA SER A 816 -52.18 33.72 -15.96
C SER A 816 -50.68 33.47 -16.12
N THR A 817 -49.94 33.36 -15.01
CA THR A 817 -48.50 33.07 -14.99
C THR A 817 -48.23 31.62 -15.37
N LEU A 818 -49.02 30.67 -14.86
CA LEU A 818 -48.95 29.27 -15.27
C LEU A 818 -49.35 29.08 -16.74
N GLU A 819 -50.41 29.75 -17.20
CA GLU A 819 -50.85 29.70 -18.60
C GLU A 819 -49.82 30.28 -19.58
N LYS A 820 -49.09 31.33 -19.19
CA LYS A 820 -47.98 31.90 -19.98
C LYS A 820 -46.76 30.98 -20.03
N LEU A 821 -46.48 30.20 -18.99
CA LEU A 821 -45.35 29.27 -18.96
C LEU A 821 -45.57 28.03 -19.85
N ILE A 822 -46.82 27.69 -20.17
CA ILE A 822 -47.16 26.61 -21.14
C ILE A 822 -47.33 27.15 -22.58
N LYS A 823 -47.30 28.47 -22.79
CA LYS A 823 -47.23 29.09 -24.13
C LYS A 823 -45.80 29.15 -24.61
#